data_AF-A0A9P6XHF6-F1
#
_entry.id   AF-A0A9P6XHF6-F1
#
_cell.length_a   1.000
_cell.length_b   1.000
_cell.length_c   1.000
_cell.angle_alpha   90.00
_cell.angle_beta   90.00
_cell.angle_gamma   90.00
#
_symmetry.space_group_name_H-M   'P 1'
#
loop_
_entity.id
_entity.type
_entity.pdbx_description
1 polymer ?
#
loop_
_entity_poly.entity_id
_entity_poly.type
_entity_poly.pdbx_seq_one_letter_code
_entity_poly.pdbx_strand_id
1 'polypeptide(L)'
;MRIQKYPNSTDPSVESILKEQFPEIPKFRNVHQLDYATSGVFVLALSKKAAAAASKHFRERLVKKTYLALVNGHMQNDEYIVDQPIDEDPEHEFRMKITSTGKPAQTYIQVIERGYYSYKEEKTAVEKQIPVTKVSLRPISGRRHQLRLHLQYLKHPIVGDFNYESQYTDTFRMMLHAHKLLLQLPEVQLPEFIADDPFADLIEKKNYAKSNAKPAFQFDFILDFDSSQPQIILLKEGTDTSQGKGQLLSNINACAAVVDTVRTTLGPRGMDKLMVDSRGEVTISNDGATIMKLLDIVHPAAKTLVDIARSQDAEVGDGTTSVVLLAGELLREVKGYIEEGVSPHVIIKGYRAAARLAIEKVKELAVQIDRNNESEFRDLLSKCAATAMNSKLIYSQKDFFTKMVVDAVLSLDQESLNERLIGIKRVPGGAMQDSVLVNGVAFKKTFSYAGFEQQPKSFKNPKILCLNVELELKAEKDNAEVRVEQVSEYQAIVDAEWQIIFQKLEAIVASGAKVVLSKLPIGDLATQYFADRDIFCAGRVAKDDMDRVVQAVGGSIQSTCSDLRSEHLGQCENFDERQVGGERFNIFEGCPQAKTCTLILRGGAEQFIAEVERSLHDAIMIVRRAIKNSLIVAGGGATEMELSKYLRIHSRTIEGKQQLIIGAYAKAFEIIPRQLCDNAGFDATDILNKLRMKHAQDGTWYGVDINNETIADNFEAFVWEPALVKINAIAAATEAACLILSVDETVKNAQSEKPQAGPGAGRGRGMPTR
;
A
#
# COMPACT_ATOMS: atom_id res chain seq x y z
N MET A 1 -1.22 36.68 -18.56
CA MET A 1 -1.55 37.54 -17.40
C MET A 1 -0.47 38.60 -17.28
N ARG A 2 -0.75 39.85 -17.67
CA ARG A 2 -0.25 40.95 -16.84
C ARG A 2 -0.86 40.71 -15.48
N ILE A 3 -0.06 40.26 -14.53
CA ILE A 3 -0.50 40.10 -13.14
C ILE A 3 -0.97 41.49 -12.73
N GLN A 4 -2.29 41.67 -12.53
CA GLN A 4 -2.77 42.78 -11.71
C GLN A 4 -2.04 42.61 -10.38
N LYS A 5 -1.05 43.46 -10.12
CA LYS A 5 -0.35 43.51 -8.85
C LYS A 5 -1.44 43.69 -7.79
N TYR A 6 -1.74 42.63 -7.05
CA TYR A 6 -2.36 42.77 -5.74
C TYR A 6 -1.37 43.59 -4.91
N PRO A 7 -1.76 44.76 -4.37
CA PRO A 7 -0.79 45.75 -3.89
C PRO A 7 0.18 45.25 -2.80
N ASN A 8 -0.12 44.13 -2.13
CA ASN A 8 0.56 43.72 -0.90
C ASN A 8 1.09 42.26 -0.85
N SER A 9 1.05 41.48 -1.94
CA SER A 9 1.58 40.09 -1.91
C SER A 9 2.91 39.94 -2.66
N THR A 10 3.92 39.40 -1.97
CA THR A 10 5.26 39.06 -2.50
C THR A 10 5.30 37.72 -3.24
N ASP A 11 4.20 36.95 -3.25
CA ASP A 11 4.05 35.70 -4.01
C ASP A 11 2.66 35.64 -4.70
N PRO A 12 2.57 35.74 -6.04
CA PRO A 12 1.30 35.75 -6.78
C PRO A 12 0.75 34.34 -7.06
N SER A 13 1.05 33.35 -6.21
CA SER A 13 0.52 32.00 -6.38
C SER A 13 -0.97 31.92 -6.03
N VAL A 14 -1.71 31.02 -6.70
CA VAL A 14 -3.13 30.72 -6.38
C VAL A 14 -3.28 30.34 -4.90
N GLU A 15 -2.27 29.69 -4.33
CA GLU A 15 -2.24 29.34 -2.91
C GLU A 15 -2.18 30.57 -2.01
N SER A 16 -1.34 31.56 -2.34
CA SER A 16 -1.22 32.80 -1.57
C SER A 16 -2.48 33.66 -1.65
N ILE A 17 -3.10 33.76 -2.83
CA ILE A 17 -4.37 34.49 -3.02
C ILE A 17 -5.52 33.86 -2.23
N LEU A 18 -5.63 32.52 -2.25
CA LEU A 18 -6.70 31.81 -1.54
C LEU A 18 -6.54 31.87 -0.02
N LYS A 19 -5.30 31.86 0.50
CA LYS A 19 -5.05 32.05 1.94
C LYS A 19 -5.44 33.45 2.42
N GLU A 20 -5.24 34.47 1.57
CA GLU A 20 -5.62 35.84 1.89
C GLU A 20 -7.14 36.05 1.83
N GLN A 21 -7.81 35.49 0.82
CA GLN A 21 -9.26 35.62 0.64
C GLN A 21 -10.08 34.75 1.60
N PHE A 22 -9.54 33.59 2.00
CA PHE A 22 -10.23 32.60 2.83
C PHE A 22 -9.30 32.06 3.94
N PRO A 23 -8.92 32.91 4.92
CA PRO A 23 -7.97 32.54 5.98
C PRO A 23 -8.46 31.40 6.89
N GLU A 24 -9.77 31.14 6.93
CA GLU A 24 -10.41 30.06 7.68
C GLU A 24 -10.25 28.66 7.06
N ILE A 25 -9.81 28.57 5.80
CA ILE A 25 -9.70 27.29 5.09
C ILE A 25 -8.41 26.56 5.52
N PRO A 26 -8.50 25.29 5.97
CA PRO A 26 -7.32 24.51 6.37
C PRO A 26 -6.40 24.23 5.18
N LYS A 27 -5.17 23.75 5.46
CA LYS A 27 -4.16 23.40 4.44
C LYS A 27 -4.75 22.56 3.30
N PHE A 28 -4.91 23.20 2.13
CA PHE A 28 -5.45 22.61 0.92
C PHE A 28 -4.35 21.99 0.04
N ARG A 29 -4.77 21.16 -0.92
CA ARG A 29 -3.88 20.40 -1.82
C ARG A 29 -4.38 20.48 -3.26
N ASN A 30 -3.47 20.71 -4.19
CA ASN A 30 -3.75 20.68 -5.63
C ASN A 30 -4.09 19.25 -6.07
N VAL A 31 -5.23 19.08 -6.76
CA VAL A 31 -5.65 17.78 -7.32
C VAL A 31 -5.43 17.68 -8.83
N HIS A 32 -5.31 18.83 -9.50
CA HIS A 32 -5.01 18.96 -10.92
C HIS A 32 -4.34 20.31 -11.19
N GLN A 33 -3.83 20.51 -12.40
CA GLN A 33 -3.27 21.77 -12.86
C GLN A 33 -4.04 22.25 -14.10
N LEU A 34 -4.16 23.57 -14.24
CA LEU A 34 -4.55 24.23 -15.48
C LEU A 34 -3.28 24.77 -16.15
N ASP A 35 -3.29 24.83 -17.49
CA ASP A 35 -2.19 25.43 -18.23
C ASP A 35 -2.07 26.93 -17.87
N TYR A 36 -0.84 27.44 -17.83
CA TYR A 36 -0.55 28.83 -17.50
C TYR A 36 -1.39 29.79 -18.36
N ALA A 37 -2.02 30.78 -17.72
CA ALA A 37 -2.97 31.75 -18.30
C ALA A 37 -4.37 31.22 -18.71
N THR A 38 -4.69 29.96 -18.44
CA THR A 38 -6.07 29.44 -18.58
C THR A 38 -6.90 29.85 -17.36
N SER A 39 -8.09 30.43 -17.56
CA SER A 39 -9.00 30.71 -16.45
C SER A 39 -10.09 29.63 -16.34
N GLY A 40 -10.93 29.69 -15.31
CA GLY A 40 -12.12 28.85 -15.19
C GLY A 40 -12.08 27.99 -13.93
N VAL A 41 -12.78 26.85 -13.97
CA VAL A 41 -12.95 25.97 -12.81
C VAL A 41 -11.62 25.37 -12.35
N PHE A 42 -11.28 25.58 -11.08
CA PHE A 42 -10.11 24.99 -10.44
C PHE A 42 -10.50 24.29 -9.12
N VAL A 43 -10.23 23.00 -9.02
CA VAL A 43 -10.56 22.18 -7.85
C VAL A 43 -9.36 22.05 -6.90
N LEU A 44 -9.63 22.18 -5.60
CA LEU A 44 -8.69 21.99 -4.49
C LEU A 44 -9.27 21.03 -3.45
N ALA A 45 -8.41 20.22 -2.85
CA ALA A 45 -8.82 19.30 -1.80
C ALA A 45 -8.39 19.79 -0.40
N LEU A 46 -9.35 19.90 0.50
CA LEU A 46 -9.13 20.37 1.88
C LEU A 46 -8.53 19.28 2.80
N SER A 47 -8.61 18.01 2.41
CA SER A 47 -8.07 16.89 3.19
C SER A 47 -7.18 15.98 2.35
N LYS A 48 -6.29 15.22 3.00
CA LYS A 48 -5.41 14.24 2.34
C LYS A 48 -6.23 13.12 1.67
N LYS A 49 -7.33 12.68 2.31
CA LYS A 49 -8.24 11.66 1.77
C LYS A 49 -8.93 12.16 0.50
N ALA A 50 -9.48 13.37 0.52
CA ALA A 50 -10.11 13.98 -0.65
C ALA A 50 -9.10 14.22 -1.78
N ALA A 51 -7.88 14.64 -1.45
CA ALA A 51 -6.81 14.84 -2.44
C ALA A 51 -6.44 13.53 -3.13
N ALA A 52 -6.29 12.44 -2.38
CA ALA A 52 -5.99 11.12 -2.94
C ALA A 52 -7.14 10.61 -3.82
N ALA A 53 -8.39 10.75 -3.37
CA ALA A 53 -9.57 10.36 -4.13
C ALA A 53 -9.68 11.16 -5.44
N ALA A 54 -9.67 12.48 -5.39
CA ALA A 54 -9.79 13.32 -6.59
C ALA A 54 -8.60 13.11 -7.56
N SER A 55 -7.37 13.04 -7.05
CA SER A 55 -6.18 12.78 -7.90
C SER A 55 -6.24 11.42 -8.60
N LYS A 56 -6.82 10.41 -7.97
CA LYS A 56 -7.07 9.11 -8.59
C LYS A 56 -8.02 9.24 -9.79
N HIS A 57 -9.11 9.99 -9.66
CA HIS A 57 -10.08 10.20 -10.74
C HIS A 57 -9.50 10.99 -11.91
N PHE A 58 -8.66 11.99 -11.66
CA PHE A 58 -7.93 12.69 -12.72
C PHE A 58 -6.95 11.75 -13.44
N ARG A 59 -6.25 10.88 -12.70
CA ARG A 59 -5.28 9.91 -13.26
C ARG A 59 -5.96 8.81 -14.08
N GLU A 60 -7.10 8.34 -13.61
CA GLU A 60 -7.93 7.32 -14.26
C GLU A 60 -8.83 7.88 -15.38
N ARG A 61 -8.75 9.20 -15.64
CA ARG A 61 -9.52 9.91 -16.68
C ARG A 61 -11.04 9.80 -16.51
N LEU A 62 -11.49 9.68 -15.27
CA LEU A 62 -12.91 9.65 -14.89
C LEU A 62 -13.52 11.05 -14.83
N VAL A 63 -12.70 12.10 -14.85
CA VAL A 63 -13.14 13.50 -14.84
C VAL A 63 -13.47 13.96 -16.24
N LYS A 64 -14.71 14.41 -16.46
CA LYS A 64 -15.12 15.05 -17.73
C LYS A 64 -14.85 16.54 -17.65
N LYS A 65 -14.18 17.09 -18.66
CA LYS A 65 -13.82 18.51 -18.73
C LYS A 65 -14.33 19.09 -20.05
N THR A 66 -14.88 20.30 -19.98
CA THR A 66 -15.29 21.09 -21.13
C THR A 66 -14.65 22.46 -21.01
N TYR A 67 -13.97 22.87 -22.06
CA TYR A 67 -13.37 24.19 -22.19
C TYR A 67 -14.10 25.00 -23.25
N LEU A 68 -14.09 26.31 -23.11
CA LEU A 68 -14.45 27.25 -24.14
C LEU A 68 -13.17 27.93 -24.63
N ALA A 69 -13.08 28.18 -25.93
CA ALA A 69 -11.99 28.96 -26.50
C ALA A 69 -12.48 29.87 -27.63
N LEU A 70 -11.78 30.98 -27.81
CA LEU A 70 -11.86 31.81 -29.01
C LEU A 70 -10.62 31.54 -29.86
N VAL A 71 -10.84 31.13 -31.11
CA VAL A 71 -9.76 30.73 -32.04
C VAL A 71 -9.74 31.61 -33.27
N ASN A 72 -8.55 31.81 -33.83
CA ASN A 72 -8.36 32.61 -35.04
C ASN A 72 -9.05 31.98 -36.25
N GLY A 73 -9.68 32.80 -37.08
CA GLY A 73 -10.32 32.40 -38.33
C GLY A 73 -11.72 31.81 -38.15
N HIS A 74 -12.40 31.59 -39.27
CA HIS A 74 -13.68 30.89 -39.32
C HIS A 74 -13.44 29.41 -39.62
N MET A 75 -13.67 28.54 -38.63
CA MET A 75 -13.60 27.09 -38.82
C MET A 75 -14.71 26.66 -39.77
N GLN A 76 -14.40 25.87 -40.79
CA GLN A 76 -15.35 25.55 -41.87
C GLN A 76 -16.46 24.58 -41.42
N ASN A 77 -16.13 23.58 -40.61
CA ASN A 77 -17.07 22.57 -40.13
C ASN A 77 -17.58 22.92 -38.75
N ASP A 78 -18.75 22.39 -38.37
CA ASP A 78 -19.31 22.61 -37.04
C ASP A 78 -18.70 21.68 -35.98
N GLU A 79 -18.06 20.59 -36.38
CA GLU A 79 -17.45 19.62 -35.48
C GLU A 79 -16.10 19.11 -36.01
N TYR A 80 -15.17 18.87 -35.09
CA TYR A 80 -13.87 18.26 -35.38
C TYR A 80 -13.50 17.24 -34.30
N ILE A 81 -12.86 16.15 -34.73
CA ILE A 81 -12.13 15.23 -33.85
C ILE A 81 -10.66 15.34 -34.24
N VAL A 82 -9.83 15.81 -33.33
CA VAL A 82 -8.38 15.86 -33.52
C VAL A 82 -7.77 14.74 -32.70
N ASP A 83 -7.21 13.74 -33.38
CA ASP A 83 -6.45 12.64 -32.80
C ASP A 83 -5.00 12.74 -33.27
N GLN A 84 -4.21 13.53 -32.56
CA GLN A 84 -2.82 13.82 -32.90
C GLN A 84 -1.96 13.61 -31.65
N PRO A 85 -0.96 12.70 -31.68
CA PRO A 85 -0.10 12.43 -30.53
C PRO A 85 0.81 13.63 -30.21
N ILE A 86 1.07 13.83 -28.92
CA ILE A 86 1.78 15.00 -28.38
C ILE A 86 2.96 14.56 -27.52
N ASP A 87 4.08 15.24 -27.67
CA ASP A 87 5.27 15.06 -26.84
C ASP A 87 5.94 16.40 -26.48
N GLU A 88 6.93 16.35 -25.61
CA GLU A 88 7.73 17.52 -25.24
C GLU A 88 8.53 18.04 -26.44
N ASP A 89 8.65 19.37 -26.53
CA ASP A 89 9.47 20.00 -27.57
C ASP A 89 10.94 20.07 -27.09
N PRO A 90 11.86 19.30 -27.67
CA PRO A 90 13.27 19.27 -27.22
C PRO A 90 14.00 20.60 -27.43
N GLU A 91 13.49 21.49 -28.27
CA GLU A 91 14.09 22.80 -28.53
C GLU A 91 13.56 23.90 -27.60
N HIS A 92 12.45 23.65 -26.90
CA HIS A 92 11.77 24.64 -26.06
C HIS A 92 11.20 23.98 -24.80
N GLU A 93 11.87 24.19 -23.67
CA GLU A 93 11.57 23.58 -22.35
C GLU A 93 10.09 23.68 -21.90
N PHE A 94 9.39 24.73 -22.33
CA PHE A 94 7.98 24.98 -21.97
C PHE A 94 6.97 24.63 -23.06
N ARG A 95 7.39 24.20 -24.26
CA ARG A 95 6.47 23.85 -25.35
C ARG A 95 6.25 22.35 -25.46
N MET A 96 5.16 22.00 -26.11
CA MET A 96 4.84 20.65 -26.55
C MET A 96 4.77 20.69 -28.07
N LYS A 97 4.93 19.54 -28.73
CA LYS A 97 4.79 19.42 -30.18
C LYS A 97 3.97 18.19 -30.56
N ILE A 98 3.33 18.24 -31.73
CA ILE A 98 2.71 17.06 -32.35
C ILE A 98 3.81 16.25 -33.03
N THR A 99 3.88 14.96 -32.71
CA THR A 99 4.87 14.04 -33.27
C THR A 99 4.26 12.65 -33.39
N SER A 100 4.63 11.92 -34.44
CA SER A 100 4.16 10.53 -34.67
C SER A 100 4.58 9.56 -33.57
N THR A 101 5.65 9.87 -32.82
CA THR A 101 6.13 9.08 -31.68
C THR A 101 5.58 9.55 -30.33
N GLY A 102 4.74 10.60 -30.34
CA GLY A 102 4.22 11.22 -29.12
C GLY A 102 3.16 10.39 -28.41
N LYS A 103 2.75 10.86 -27.24
CA LYS A 103 1.70 10.19 -26.45
C LYS A 103 0.34 10.45 -27.12
N PRO A 104 -0.52 9.43 -27.29
CA PRO A 104 -1.81 9.58 -27.97
C PRO A 104 -2.68 10.61 -27.24
N ALA A 105 -3.28 11.50 -28.03
CA ALA A 105 -4.10 12.58 -27.54
C ALA A 105 -5.25 12.90 -28.50
N GLN A 106 -6.47 12.92 -27.94
CA GLN A 106 -7.70 13.16 -28.68
C GLN A 106 -8.55 14.27 -28.04
N THR A 107 -9.03 15.20 -28.88
CA THR A 107 -9.94 16.30 -28.51
C THR A 107 -11.15 16.32 -29.43
N TYR A 108 -12.35 16.41 -28.84
CA TYR A 108 -13.56 16.74 -29.57
C TYR A 108 -13.82 18.25 -29.51
N ILE A 109 -14.11 18.85 -30.66
CA ILE A 109 -14.29 20.28 -30.84
C ILE A 109 -15.64 20.52 -31.48
N GLN A 110 -16.45 21.39 -30.89
CA GLN A 110 -17.73 21.81 -31.42
C GLN A 110 -17.73 23.33 -31.60
N VAL A 111 -18.06 23.81 -32.80
CA VAL A 111 -18.20 25.23 -33.09
C VAL A 111 -19.52 25.72 -32.49
N ILE A 112 -19.43 26.77 -31.68
CA ILE A 112 -20.59 27.41 -31.05
C ILE A 112 -21.06 28.58 -31.91
N GLU A 113 -20.13 29.46 -32.27
CA GLU A 113 -20.43 30.65 -33.07
C GLU A 113 -19.20 31.14 -33.82
N ARG A 114 -19.44 31.78 -34.97
CA ARG A 114 -18.42 32.42 -35.81
C ARG A 114 -18.70 33.92 -35.85
N GLY A 115 -17.67 34.74 -35.84
CA GLY A 115 -17.82 36.18 -35.90
C GLY A 115 -16.48 36.90 -35.96
N TYR A 116 -16.43 38.10 -35.42
CA TYR A 116 -15.24 38.94 -35.40
C TYR A 116 -14.91 39.40 -33.98
N TYR A 117 -13.62 39.47 -33.68
CA TYR A 117 -13.11 40.00 -32.42
C TYR A 117 -12.34 41.30 -32.70
N SER A 118 -12.72 42.35 -31.99
CA SER A 118 -12.11 43.68 -32.11
C SER A 118 -11.18 43.91 -30.92
N TYR A 119 -9.94 44.32 -31.18
CA TYR A 119 -8.95 44.61 -30.14
C TYR A 119 -8.11 45.84 -30.49
N LYS A 120 -7.51 46.46 -29.47
CA LYS A 120 -6.58 47.58 -29.61
C LYS A 120 -5.17 47.06 -29.38
N GLU A 121 -4.31 47.19 -30.39
CA GLU A 121 -2.90 46.80 -30.27
C GLU A 121 -2.16 47.82 -29.39
N GLU A 122 -1.54 47.39 -28.29
CA GLU A 122 -0.97 48.30 -27.28
C GLU A 122 0.14 49.20 -27.83
N LYS A 123 0.89 48.71 -28.83
CA LYS A 123 2.03 49.43 -29.40
C LYS A 123 1.63 50.54 -30.38
N THR A 124 0.49 50.41 -31.04
CA THR A 124 0.08 51.32 -32.13
C THR A 124 -1.21 52.07 -31.81
N ALA A 125 -1.95 51.64 -30.77
CA ALA A 125 -3.28 52.11 -30.40
C ALA A 125 -4.33 52.01 -31.54
N VAL A 126 -4.04 51.22 -32.59
CA VAL A 126 -4.95 51.00 -33.71
C VAL A 126 -5.96 49.91 -33.35
N GLU A 127 -7.24 50.17 -33.60
CA GLU A 127 -8.30 49.16 -33.54
C GLU A 127 -8.16 48.20 -34.72
N LYS A 128 -7.99 46.92 -34.42
CA LYS A 128 -7.93 45.82 -35.39
C LYS A 128 -9.10 44.88 -35.16
N GLN A 129 -9.63 44.33 -36.24
CA GLN A 129 -10.69 43.33 -36.22
C GLN A 129 -10.20 42.07 -36.91
N ILE A 130 -10.35 40.92 -36.24
CA ILE A 130 -9.94 39.61 -36.75
C ILE A 130 -11.13 38.65 -36.81
N PRO A 131 -11.21 37.77 -37.83
CA PRO A 131 -12.20 36.70 -37.84
C PRO A 131 -11.89 35.70 -36.73
N VAL A 132 -12.91 35.26 -36.00
CA VAL A 132 -12.77 34.30 -34.91
C VAL A 132 -13.90 33.29 -34.88
N THR A 133 -13.63 32.13 -34.27
CA THR A 133 -14.62 31.10 -33.96
C THR A 133 -14.60 30.81 -32.47
N LYS A 134 -15.76 30.75 -31.84
CA LYS A 134 -15.91 30.24 -30.49
C LYS A 134 -16.18 28.75 -30.52
N VAL A 135 -15.44 28.00 -29.73
CA VAL A 135 -15.50 26.54 -29.73
C VAL A 135 -15.65 25.99 -28.31
N SER A 136 -16.42 24.91 -28.20
CA SER A 136 -16.41 24.00 -27.06
C SER A 136 -15.38 22.91 -27.31
N LEU A 137 -14.52 22.64 -26.33
CA LEU A 137 -13.44 21.66 -26.41
C LEU A 137 -13.57 20.62 -25.30
N ARG A 138 -13.55 19.34 -25.65
CA ARG A 138 -13.60 18.22 -24.70
C ARG A 138 -12.36 17.34 -24.88
N PRO A 139 -11.32 17.50 -24.04
CA PRO A 139 -10.15 16.64 -24.10
C PRO A 139 -10.46 15.26 -23.51
N ILE A 140 -10.22 14.20 -24.30
CA ILE A 140 -10.41 12.81 -23.85
C ILE A 140 -9.17 12.29 -23.12
N SER A 141 -7.97 12.68 -23.56
CA SER A 141 -6.71 12.15 -23.04
C SER A 141 -6.02 12.99 -21.95
N GLY A 142 -6.30 14.30 -21.93
CA GLY A 142 -5.86 15.28 -20.92
C GLY A 142 -4.34 15.51 -20.82
N ARG A 143 -3.65 15.86 -21.92
CA ARG A 143 -2.21 16.21 -21.91
C ARG A 143 -1.94 17.71 -21.76
N ARG A 144 -0.74 18.08 -21.28
CA ARG A 144 -0.26 19.47 -21.22
C ARG A 144 -0.31 20.09 -22.61
N HIS A 145 -0.84 21.32 -22.75
CA HIS A 145 -0.99 22.04 -24.01
C HIS A 145 -1.80 21.34 -25.12
N GLN A 146 -2.56 20.28 -24.80
CA GLN A 146 -3.26 19.47 -25.80
C GLN A 146 -4.20 20.31 -26.68
N LEU A 147 -5.07 21.11 -26.04
CA LEU A 147 -6.06 21.91 -26.73
C LEU A 147 -5.41 22.96 -27.64
N ARG A 148 -4.35 23.60 -27.15
CA ARG A 148 -3.59 24.64 -27.84
C ARG A 148 -2.95 24.08 -29.13
N LEU A 149 -2.31 22.92 -29.03
CA LEU A 149 -1.69 22.23 -30.16
C LEU A 149 -2.68 21.69 -31.17
N HIS A 150 -3.78 21.08 -30.71
CA HIS A 150 -4.80 20.53 -31.61
C HIS A 150 -5.49 21.64 -32.42
N LEU A 151 -5.73 22.79 -31.81
CA LEU A 151 -6.26 23.97 -32.49
C LEU A 151 -5.24 24.61 -33.45
N GLN A 152 -3.96 24.67 -33.06
CA GLN A 152 -2.88 25.08 -33.95
C GLN A 152 -2.73 24.13 -35.16
N TYR A 153 -2.87 22.82 -34.95
CA TYR A 153 -2.83 21.81 -36.01
C TYR A 153 -3.94 22.01 -37.05
N LEU A 154 -5.14 22.40 -36.58
CA LEU A 154 -6.24 22.81 -37.45
C LEU A 154 -6.03 24.18 -38.11
N LYS A 155 -4.89 24.85 -37.87
CA LYS A 155 -4.57 26.21 -38.31
C LYS A 155 -5.47 27.29 -37.73
N HIS A 156 -6.07 27.01 -36.57
CA HIS A 156 -6.93 27.91 -35.82
C HIS A 156 -6.40 28.07 -34.39
N PRO A 157 -5.20 28.67 -34.17
CA PRO A 157 -4.65 28.81 -32.83
C PRO A 157 -5.56 29.66 -31.94
N ILE A 158 -5.45 29.47 -30.63
CA ILE A 158 -6.22 30.23 -29.64
C ILE A 158 -5.76 31.69 -29.67
N VAL A 159 -6.72 32.61 -29.65
CA VAL A 159 -6.45 34.06 -29.63
C VAL A 159 -5.74 34.44 -28.33
N GLY A 160 -4.63 35.17 -28.43
CA GLY A 160 -3.82 35.58 -27.27
C GLY A 160 -2.92 34.49 -26.72
N ASP A 161 -2.66 33.44 -27.50
CA ASP A 161 -1.73 32.36 -27.13
C ASP A 161 -0.30 32.73 -27.53
N PHE A 162 0.50 33.20 -26.57
CA PHE A 162 1.88 33.63 -26.80
C PHE A 162 2.81 32.54 -27.39
N ASN A 163 2.51 31.27 -27.18
CA ASN A 163 3.43 30.19 -27.57
C ASN A 163 3.07 29.58 -28.93
N TYR A 164 1.78 29.51 -29.28
CA TYR A 164 1.31 28.75 -30.45
C TYR A 164 0.59 29.60 -31.49
N GLU A 165 0.28 30.85 -31.19
CA GLU A 165 -0.26 31.78 -32.17
C GLU A 165 0.86 32.31 -33.08
N SER A 166 0.72 32.10 -34.39
CA SER A 166 1.74 32.49 -35.37
C SER A 166 1.92 34.02 -35.46
N GLN A 167 0.82 34.75 -35.32
CA GLN A 167 0.79 36.21 -35.25
C GLN A 167 0.05 36.58 -33.97
N TYR A 168 0.80 36.91 -32.92
CA TYR A 168 0.24 37.15 -31.60
C TYR A 168 -0.81 38.26 -31.62
N THR A 169 -2.02 37.95 -31.18
CA THR A 169 -3.10 38.92 -31.01
C THR A 169 -2.98 39.53 -29.63
N ASP A 170 -2.67 40.83 -29.59
CA ASP A 170 -2.47 41.56 -28.35
C ASP A 170 -3.79 41.72 -27.58
N THR A 171 -4.00 40.80 -26.66
CA THR A 171 -5.22 40.68 -25.88
C THR A 171 -4.91 40.66 -24.40
N PHE A 172 -5.88 41.06 -23.59
CA PHE A 172 -5.74 41.13 -22.13
C PHE A 172 -5.50 39.75 -21.48
N ARG A 173 -5.77 38.65 -22.21
CA ARG A 173 -5.62 37.27 -21.76
C ARG A 173 -5.61 36.28 -22.92
N MET A 174 -5.10 35.07 -22.66
CA MET A 174 -5.35 33.93 -23.53
C MET A 174 -6.84 33.55 -23.47
N MET A 175 -7.46 33.40 -24.64
CA MET A 175 -8.88 33.10 -24.79
C MET A 175 -9.17 31.60 -24.68
N LEU A 176 -8.71 30.99 -23.57
CA LEU A 176 -9.00 29.62 -23.17
C LEU A 176 -9.58 29.61 -21.75
N HIS A 177 -10.71 28.94 -21.57
CA HIS A 177 -11.46 28.94 -20.32
C HIS A 177 -11.96 27.53 -19.98
N ALA A 178 -11.64 27.01 -18.79
CA ALA A 178 -12.16 25.78 -18.23
C ALA A 178 -13.61 25.98 -17.75
N HIS A 179 -14.56 25.82 -18.67
CA HIS A 179 -15.97 26.16 -18.46
C HIS A 179 -16.69 25.18 -17.54
N LYS A 180 -16.45 23.87 -17.68
CA LYS A 180 -17.20 22.87 -16.93
C LYS A 180 -16.36 21.66 -16.55
N LEU A 181 -16.52 21.21 -15.30
CA LEU A 181 -15.80 20.08 -14.73
C LEU A 181 -16.76 19.18 -13.95
N LEU A 182 -16.80 17.89 -14.31
CA LEU A 182 -17.62 16.89 -13.64
C LEU A 182 -16.71 15.85 -12.96
N LEU A 183 -16.77 15.82 -11.63
CA LEU A 183 -16.04 14.88 -10.77
C LEU A 183 -17.02 13.86 -10.19
N GLN A 184 -17.01 12.63 -10.71
CA GLN A 184 -17.87 11.55 -10.23
C GLN A 184 -17.13 10.75 -9.15
N LEU A 185 -17.43 10.98 -7.87
CA LEU A 185 -16.88 10.19 -6.76
C LEU A 185 -17.88 9.08 -6.35
N PRO A 186 -17.43 7.83 -6.10
CA PRO A 186 -18.32 6.71 -5.77
C PRO A 186 -19.14 6.89 -4.50
N GLU A 187 -18.61 7.66 -3.53
CA GLU A 187 -19.20 7.85 -2.20
C GLU A 187 -19.97 9.17 -2.07
N VAL A 188 -19.85 10.08 -3.05
CA VAL A 188 -20.43 11.44 -2.99
C VAL A 188 -20.80 11.90 -4.40
N GLN A 189 -22.09 12.15 -4.64
CA GLN A 189 -22.55 12.83 -5.85
C GLN A 189 -22.22 14.32 -5.73
N LEU A 190 -21.12 14.76 -6.34
CA LEU A 190 -20.77 16.18 -6.40
C LEU A 190 -21.56 16.89 -7.51
N PRO A 191 -21.94 18.15 -7.29
CA PRO A 191 -22.58 18.95 -8.33
C PRO A 191 -21.63 19.18 -9.51
N GLU A 192 -22.21 19.44 -10.67
CA GLU A 192 -21.48 19.87 -11.83
C GLU A 192 -20.93 21.28 -11.62
N PHE A 193 -19.60 21.45 -11.72
CA PHE A 193 -18.98 22.76 -11.56
C PHE A 193 -18.98 23.47 -12.91
N ILE A 194 -19.68 24.60 -13.01
CA ILE A 194 -19.80 25.42 -14.22
C ILE A 194 -19.30 26.83 -13.88
N ALA A 195 -18.39 27.35 -14.68
CA ALA A 195 -17.95 28.74 -14.65
C ALA A 195 -18.62 29.52 -15.77
N ASP A 196 -18.93 30.79 -15.53
CA ASP A 196 -19.56 31.67 -16.53
C ASP A 196 -18.71 31.79 -17.79
N ASP A 197 -19.36 31.93 -18.94
CA ASP A 197 -18.71 32.09 -20.24
C ASP A 197 -18.15 33.52 -20.40
N PRO A 198 -16.82 33.72 -20.31
CA PRO A 198 -16.23 35.06 -20.37
C PRO A 198 -16.17 35.63 -21.80
N PHE A 199 -16.60 34.86 -22.81
CA PHE A 199 -16.47 35.23 -24.22
C PHE A 199 -17.81 35.58 -24.87
N ALA A 200 -18.92 35.52 -24.14
CA ALA A 200 -20.27 35.74 -24.67
C ALA A 200 -20.43 37.07 -25.42
N ASP A 201 -19.86 38.15 -24.87
CA ASP A 201 -20.01 39.51 -25.41
C ASP A 201 -18.82 39.98 -26.26
N LEU A 202 -17.84 39.10 -26.51
CA LEU A 202 -16.62 39.47 -27.23
C LEU A 202 -16.73 39.32 -28.75
N ILE A 203 -17.82 38.74 -29.26
CA ILE A 203 -17.95 38.36 -30.68
C ILE A 203 -18.97 39.24 -31.40
N GLU A 204 -18.48 40.05 -32.33
CA GLU A 204 -19.32 40.86 -33.22
C GLU A 204 -19.86 40.02 -34.38
N LYS A 205 -21.19 39.91 -34.47
CA LYS A 205 -21.92 39.17 -35.53
C LYS A 205 -22.21 40.05 -36.74
N LYS A 206 -21.20 40.65 -37.37
CA LYS A 206 -21.40 41.36 -38.65
C LYS A 206 -21.26 40.37 -39.82
N ASN A 207 -22.37 40.14 -40.54
CA ASN A 207 -22.45 39.48 -41.85
C ASN A 207 -21.88 38.05 -41.98
N TYR A 208 -22.26 37.12 -41.10
CA TYR A 208 -22.27 35.69 -41.47
C TYR A 208 -23.71 35.30 -41.82
N ALA A 209 -23.96 35.00 -43.08
CA ALA A 209 -25.29 34.63 -43.58
C ALA A 209 -25.81 33.42 -42.81
N LYS A 210 -27.04 33.53 -42.28
CA LYS A 210 -27.77 32.45 -41.60
C LYS A 210 -27.84 31.21 -42.49
N SER A 211 -27.13 30.14 -42.15
CA SER A 211 -27.55 28.79 -42.49
C SER A 211 -28.11 28.13 -41.23
N ASN A 212 -29.43 28.22 -41.07
CA ASN A 212 -30.31 27.46 -40.17
C ASN A 212 -29.66 26.79 -38.95
N ALA A 213 -29.37 27.59 -37.91
CA ALA A 213 -29.27 27.08 -36.55
C ALA A 213 -30.67 26.66 -36.09
N LYS A 214 -30.92 25.35 -35.98
CA LYS A 214 -32.08 24.81 -35.24
C LYS A 214 -31.91 25.12 -33.74
N PRO A 215 -33.01 25.35 -33.00
CA PRO A 215 -32.94 25.66 -31.58
C PRO A 215 -32.32 24.49 -30.80
N ALA A 216 -31.73 24.81 -29.65
CA ALA A 216 -31.17 23.86 -28.71
C ALA A 216 -32.18 22.73 -28.43
N PHE A 217 -31.84 21.51 -28.88
CA PHE A 217 -32.62 20.33 -28.58
C PHE A 217 -32.39 19.93 -27.13
N GLN A 218 -33.46 20.02 -26.36
CA GLN A 218 -33.71 19.24 -25.15
C GLN A 218 -33.80 17.77 -25.57
N PHE A 219 -32.91 16.92 -25.03
CA PHE A 219 -32.98 15.48 -25.27
C PHE A 219 -34.06 14.87 -24.38
N ASP A 220 -35.27 14.74 -24.94
CA ASP A 220 -36.16 13.61 -24.66
C ASP A 220 -35.82 12.49 -25.66
N PHE A 221 -35.57 11.29 -25.15
CA PHE A 221 -35.28 10.09 -25.92
C PHE A 221 -36.53 9.61 -26.67
N ILE A 222 -36.60 9.77 -27.99
CA ILE A 222 -37.44 8.93 -28.85
C ILE A 222 -36.65 8.55 -30.11
N LEU A 223 -36.38 7.24 -30.20
CA LEU A 223 -35.80 6.50 -31.30
C LEU A 223 -36.78 6.44 -32.48
N ASP A 224 -36.37 6.78 -33.71
CA ASP A 224 -37.14 6.43 -34.91
C ASP A 224 -36.77 5.01 -35.36
N PHE A 225 -37.80 4.17 -35.39
CA PHE A 225 -37.82 2.78 -35.80
C PHE A 225 -37.50 2.67 -37.31
N ASP A 226 -36.29 2.24 -37.65
CA ASP A 226 -36.11 1.38 -38.83
C ASP A 226 -35.88 -0.04 -38.34
N SER A 227 -36.94 -0.85 -38.44
CA SER A 227 -37.10 -2.32 -38.43
C SER A 227 -36.11 -3.27 -37.72
N SER A 228 -35.31 -2.78 -36.77
CA SER A 228 -34.72 -3.47 -35.62
C SER A 228 -34.05 -2.40 -34.74
N GLN A 229 -34.80 -1.73 -33.86
CA GLN A 229 -34.18 -0.81 -32.91
C GLN A 229 -33.09 -1.56 -32.14
N PRO A 230 -31.82 -1.11 -32.14
CA PRO A 230 -30.84 -1.66 -31.21
C PRO A 230 -31.38 -1.40 -29.82
N GLN A 231 -31.54 -2.46 -29.03
CA GLN A 231 -32.05 -2.34 -27.66
C GLN A 231 -31.26 -1.26 -26.92
N ILE A 232 -31.94 -0.40 -26.17
CA ILE A 232 -31.27 0.59 -25.33
C ILE A 232 -30.45 -0.19 -24.29
N ILE A 233 -29.14 -0.29 -24.53
CA ILE A 233 -28.20 -0.92 -23.64
C ILE A 233 -27.98 0.01 -22.44
N LEU A 234 -28.61 -0.31 -21.30
CA LEU A 234 -28.53 0.46 -20.05
C LEU A 234 -27.11 0.49 -19.45
N LEU A 235 -26.33 -0.57 -19.66
CA LEU A 235 -24.96 -0.73 -19.16
C LEU A 235 -24.04 -1.03 -20.32
N LYS A 236 -22.89 -0.34 -20.39
CA LYS A 236 -21.92 -0.45 -21.50
C LYS A 236 -21.73 -1.90 -21.96
N GLU A 237 -21.71 -2.15 -23.27
CA GLU A 237 -21.44 -3.47 -23.84
C GLU A 237 -20.19 -4.11 -23.19
N GLY A 238 -20.33 -5.34 -22.69
CA GLY A 238 -19.32 -6.05 -21.91
C GLY A 238 -19.38 -5.83 -20.40
N THR A 239 -20.33 -5.05 -19.88
CA THR A 239 -20.61 -4.99 -18.43
C THR A 239 -21.35 -6.24 -18.02
N ASP A 240 -20.67 -7.09 -17.23
CA ASP A 240 -21.27 -8.29 -16.66
C ASP A 240 -22.04 -7.88 -15.39
N THR A 241 -23.35 -8.15 -15.40
CA THR A 241 -24.21 -7.99 -14.23
C THR A 241 -24.86 -9.31 -13.89
N SER A 242 -24.65 -9.72 -12.64
CA SER A 242 -25.37 -10.82 -12.05
C SER A 242 -26.01 -10.34 -10.75
N GLN A 243 -27.27 -10.73 -10.56
CA GLN A 243 -28.19 -10.15 -9.59
C GLN A 243 -28.95 -11.22 -8.81
N GLY A 244 -29.46 -10.82 -7.64
CA GLY A 244 -30.35 -11.60 -6.79
C GLY A 244 -29.67 -12.85 -6.22
N LYS A 245 -30.48 -13.91 -6.08
CA LYS A 245 -30.05 -15.16 -5.44
C LYS A 245 -28.87 -15.84 -6.14
N GLY A 246 -28.83 -15.78 -7.47
CA GLY A 246 -27.73 -16.36 -8.25
C GLY A 246 -26.38 -15.71 -7.94
N GLN A 247 -26.37 -14.39 -7.74
CA GLN A 247 -25.16 -13.65 -7.36
C GLN A 247 -24.65 -14.06 -5.97
N LEU A 248 -25.55 -14.19 -4.99
CA LEU A 248 -25.18 -14.63 -3.64
C LEU A 248 -24.55 -16.03 -3.66
N LEU A 249 -25.15 -16.97 -4.40
CA LEU A 249 -24.61 -18.33 -4.54
C LEU A 249 -23.26 -18.32 -5.27
N SER A 250 -23.11 -17.49 -6.30
CA SER A 250 -21.83 -17.29 -7.00
C SER A 250 -20.75 -16.78 -6.05
N ASN A 251 -21.06 -15.75 -5.26
CA ASN A 251 -20.15 -15.19 -4.26
C ASN A 251 -19.72 -16.24 -3.22
N ILE A 252 -20.66 -17.02 -2.71
CA ILE A 252 -20.40 -18.11 -1.75
C ILE A 252 -19.49 -19.17 -2.36
N ASN A 253 -19.78 -19.63 -3.57
CA ASN A 253 -18.97 -20.64 -4.24
C ASN A 253 -17.55 -20.13 -4.54
N ALA A 254 -17.39 -18.87 -4.94
CA ALA A 254 -16.08 -18.26 -5.15
C ALA A 254 -15.26 -18.21 -3.86
N CYS A 255 -15.90 -17.86 -2.73
CA CYS A 255 -15.26 -17.88 -1.41
C CYS A 255 -14.88 -19.30 -1.00
N ALA A 256 -15.76 -20.28 -1.21
CA ALA A 256 -15.50 -21.68 -0.89
C ALA A 256 -14.27 -22.23 -1.64
N ALA A 257 -14.12 -21.89 -2.93
CA ALA A 257 -12.96 -22.32 -3.73
C ALA A 257 -11.63 -21.80 -3.16
N VAL A 258 -11.60 -20.54 -2.70
CA VAL A 258 -10.41 -19.96 -2.07
C VAL A 258 -10.14 -20.60 -0.70
N VAL A 259 -11.19 -20.84 0.09
CA VAL A 259 -11.09 -21.53 1.38
C VAL A 259 -10.53 -22.93 1.22
N ASP A 260 -10.97 -23.67 0.20
CA ASP A 260 -10.49 -25.03 -0.09
C ASP A 260 -9.00 -25.06 -0.49
N THR A 261 -8.46 -23.93 -0.98
CA THR A 261 -7.02 -23.79 -1.27
C THR A 261 -6.20 -23.70 0.01
N VAL A 262 -6.69 -22.99 1.02
CA VAL A 262 -5.97 -22.74 2.29
C VAL A 262 -6.30 -23.74 3.40
N ARG A 263 -7.42 -24.48 3.35
CA ARG A 263 -7.85 -25.37 4.44
C ARG A 263 -6.85 -26.45 4.82
N THR A 264 -6.05 -26.91 3.87
CA THR A 264 -5.06 -27.95 4.16
C THR A 264 -3.86 -27.43 4.94
N THR A 265 -3.70 -26.11 5.12
CA THR A 265 -2.60 -25.54 5.91
C THR A 265 -2.92 -25.46 7.41
N LEU A 266 -4.17 -25.67 7.79
CA LEU A 266 -4.58 -25.58 9.19
C LEU A 266 -3.98 -26.72 10.04
N GLY A 267 -3.39 -26.35 11.18
CA GLY A 267 -3.02 -27.28 12.24
C GLY A 267 -1.59 -27.81 12.16
N PRO A 268 -1.08 -28.42 13.25
CA PRO A 268 0.29 -28.93 13.37
C PRO A 268 0.82 -29.79 12.20
N ARG A 269 -0.04 -30.59 11.56
CA ARG A 269 0.30 -31.41 10.38
C ARG A 269 -0.23 -30.79 9.08
N GLY A 270 -0.37 -29.46 9.04
CA GLY A 270 -0.82 -28.71 7.87
C GLY A 270 0.16 -28.86 6.71
N MET A 271 -0.39 -28.92 5.50
CA MET A 271 0.36 -29.06 4.25
C MET A 271 0.78 -27.69 3.72
N ASP A 272 2.08 -27.51 3.48
CA ASP A 272 2.62 -26.28 2.90
C ASP A 272 2.20 -26.07 1.44
N LYS A 273 2.17 -24.81 1.02
CA LYS A 273 1.90 -24.41 -0.36
C LYS A 273 3.17 -23.89 -1.02
N LEU A 274 3.52 -24.49 -2.15
CA LEU A 274 4.55 -23.98 -3.05
C LEU A 274 3.89 -23.09 -4.10
N MET A 275 4.25 -21.81 -4.06
CA MET A 275 3.72 -20.77 -4.93
C MET A 275 4.84 -20.25 -5.81
N VAL A 276 4.56 -20.07 -7.10
CA VAL A 276 5.48 -19.46 -8.06
C VAL A 276 4.82 -18.22 -8.63
N ASP A 277 5.49 -17.07 -8.50
CA ASP A 277 4.97 -15.82 -9.03
C ASP A 277 5.20 -15.70 -10.55
N SER A 278 4.67 -14.62 -11.15
CA SER A 278 4.85 -14.36 -12.59
C SER A 278 6.30 -14.10 -13.02
N ARG A 279 7.22 -13.89 -12.07
CA ARG A 279 8.65 -13.66 -12.30
C ARG A 279 9.49 -14.93 -12.08
N GLY A 280 8.86 -16.02 -11.64
CA GLY A 280 9.53 -17.28 -11.32
C GLY A 280 10.09 -17.36 -9.89
N GLU A 281 9.77 -16.40 -9.01
CA GLU A 281 10.14 -16.45 -7.60
C GLU A 281 9.33 -17.51 -6.87
N VAL A 282 10.02 -18.45 -6.24
CA VAL A 282 9.41 -19.59 -5.53
C VAL A 282 9.27 -19.23 -4.05
N THR A 283 8.04 -19.24 -3.55
CA THR A 283 7.72 -19.07 -2.13
C THR A 283 7.03 -20.32 -1.60
N ILE A 284 7.52 -20.83 -0.46
CA ILE A 284 6.87 -21.92 0.28
C ILE A 284 6.27 -21.30 1.55
N SER A 285 5.01 -21.58 1.85
CA SER A 285 4.33 -21.01 3.01
C SER A 285 3.30 -21.95 3.60
N ASN A 286 3.19 -21.93 4.93
CA ASN A 286 2.04 -22.49 5.64
C ASN A 286 1.03 -21.40 6.06
N ASP A 287 1.52 -20.17 6.27
CA ASP A 287 0.67 -19.05 6.71
C ASP A 287 -0.39 -18.66 5.66
N GLY A 288 -1.65 -18.66 6.09
CA GLY A 288 -2.80 -18.34 5.28
C GLY A 288 -2.78 -16.91 4.73
N ALA A 289 -2.31 -15.93 5.49
CA ALA A 289 -2.26 -14.54 5.03
C ALA A 289 -1.26 -14.37 3.88
N THR A 290 -0.08 -14.99 4.00
CA THR A 290 0.94 -14.99 2.95
C THR A 290 0.45 -15.71 1.69
N ILE A 291 -0.18 -16.88 1.82
CA ILE A 291 -0.73 -17.61 0.67
C ILE A 291 -1.80 -16.76 -0.04
N MET A 292 -2.73 -16.20 0.71
CA MET A 292 -3.82 -15.36 0.18
C MET A 292 -3.32 -14.09 -0.51
N LYS A 293 -2.16 -13.56 -0.10
CA LYS A 293 -1.51 -12.41 -0.73
C LYS A 293 -0.83 -12.76 -2.07
N LEU A 294 -0.32 -13.99 -2.19
CA LEU A 294 0.36 -14.47 -3.40
C LEU A 294 -0.64 -14.98 -4.45
N LEU A 295 -1.83 -15.41 -4.04
CA LEU A 295 -2.90 -15.79 -4.94
C LEU A 295 -3.45 -14.58 -5.71
N ASP A 296 -3.51 -14.68 -7.05
CA ASP A 296 -4.12 -13.66 -7.90
C ASP A 296 -5.66 -13.77 -7.89
N ILE A 297 -6.26 -13.27 -6.81
CA ILE A 297 -7.71 -13.35 -6.60
C ILE A 297 -8.42 -12.20 -7.33
N VAL A 298 -9.06 -12.53 -8.44
CA VAL A 298 -9.83 -11.57 -9.26
C VAL A 298 -11.26 -11.36 -8.72
N HIS A 299 -11.86 -12.38 -8.10
CA HIS A 299 -13.27 -12.32 -7.69
C HIS A 299 -13.48 -11.39 -6.48
N PRO A 300 -14.37 -10.38 -6.53
CA PRO A 300 -14.54 -9.41 -5.45
C PRO A 300 -14.90 -10.01 -4.09
N ALA A 301 -15.85 -10.96 -4.06
CA ALA A 301 -16.24 -11.62 -2.81
C ALA A 301 -15.06 -12.36 -2.15
N ALA A 302 -14.27 -13.11 -2.94
CA ALA A 302 -13.11 -13.84 -2.42
C ALA A 302 -11.99 -12.89 -1.95
N LYS A 303 -11.88 -11.69 -2.53
CA LYS A 303 -10.92 -10.68 -2.07
C LYS A 303 -11.19 -10.22 -0.64
N THR A 304 -12.45 -10.21 -0.19
CA THR A 304 -12.77 -9.89 1.20
C THR A 304 -12.14 -10.88 2.19
N LEU A 305 -11.97 -12.16 1.80
CA LEU A 305 -11.26 -13.16 2.60
C LEU A 305 -9.76 -12.86 2.72
N VAL A 306 -9.16 -12.25 1.70
CA VAL A 306 -7.76 -11.78 1.75
C VAL A 306 -7.64 -10.63 2.74
N ASP A 307 -8.58 -9.69 2.72
CA ASP A 307 -8.54 -8.52 3.59
C ASP A 307 -8.69 -8.90 5.06
N ILE A 308 -9.55 -9.87 5.42
CA ILE A 308 -9.65 -10.36 6.81
C ILE A 308 -8.42 -11.15 7.24
N ALA A 309 -7.82 -11.97 6.36
CA ALA A 309 -6.61 -12.72 6.69
C ALA A 309 -5.46 -11.75 7.02
N ARG A 310 -5.32 -10.68 6.23
CA ARG A 310 -4.34 -9.61 6.47
C ARG A 310 -4.64 -8.79 7.73
N SER A 311 -5.91 -8.56 8.04
CA SER A 311 -6.29 -7.88 9.28
C SER A 311 -5.92 -8.71 10.50
N GLN A 312 -6.18 -10.02 10.46
CA GLN A 312 -5.85 -10.96 11.53
C GLN A 312 -4.33 -11.05 11.75
N ASP A 313 -3.57 -11.12 10.66
CA ASP A 313 -2.10 -11.10 10.67
C ASP A 313 -1.55 -9.82 11.33
N ALA A 314 -2.08 -8.64 10.94
CA ALA A 314 -1.63 -7.36 11.50
C ALA A 314 -2.04 -7.14 12.96
N GLU A 315 -3.22 -7.60 13.37
CA GLU A 315 -3.70 -7.41 14.74
C GLU A 315 -3.14 -8.43 15.72
N VAL A 316 -3.10 -9.71 15.35
CA VAL A 316 -2.77 -10.80 16.28
C VAL A 316 -1.52 -11.55 15.86
N GLY A 317 -1.32 -11.75 14.55
CA GLY A 317 -0.18 -12.49 13.98
C GLY A 317 -0.37 -14.01 13.92
N ASP A 318 -1.54 -14.51 14.31
CA ASP A 318 -1.89 -15.94 14.21
C ASP A 318 -3.40 -16.13 13.98
N GLY A 319 -3.80 -17.33 13.56
CA GLY A 319 -5.19 -17.68 13.25
C GLY A 319 -5.63 -17.17 11.87
N THR A 320 -4.70 -16.80 10.99
CA THR A 320 -4.96 -16.30 9.64
C THR A 320 -5.69 -17.33 8.77
N THR A 321 -5.33 -18.61 8.88
CA THR A 321 -6.03 -19.71 8.21
C THR A 321 -7.40 -19.96 8.86
N SER A 322 -7.48 -19.96 10.18
CA SER A 322 -8.71 -20.23 10.94
C SER A 322 -9.81 -19.21 10.65
N VAL A 323 -9.48 -17.91 10.55
CA VAL A 323 -10.46 -16.86 10.25
C VAL A 323 -11.06 -17.03 8.85
N VAL A 324 -10.24 -17.40 7.85
CA VAL A 324 -10.70 -17.64 6.47
C VAL A 324 -11.59 -18.88 6.42
N LEU A 325 -11.21 -19.96 7.11
CA LEU A 325 -11.99 -21.19 7.17
C LEU A 325 -13.34 -20.99 7.83
N LEU A 326 -13.37 -20.30 8.97
CA LEU A 326 -14.60 -20.01 9.68
C LEU A 326 -15.52 -19.12 8.82
N ALA A 327 -14.99 -18.07 8.17
CA ALA A 327 -15.77 -17.23 7.27
C ALA A 327 -16.36 -18.02 6.09
N GLY A 328 -15.57 -18.91 5.50
CA GLY A 328 -16.01 -19.81 4.44
C GLY A 328 -17.10 -20.79 4.88
N GLU A 329 -16.93 -21.40 6.05
CA GLU A 329 -17.90 -22.35 6.58
C GLU A 329 -19.22 -21.67 6.95
N LEU A 330 -19.16 -20.47 7.54
CA LEU A 330 -20.35 -19.67 7.82
C LEU A 330 -21.17 -19.42 6.55
N LEU A 331 -20.53 -19.19 5.40
CA LEU A 331 -21.22 -19.03 4.12
C LEU A 331 -21.76 -20.36 3.57
N ARG A 332 -21.01 -21.45 3.76
CA ARG A 332 -21.40 -22.80 3.34
C ARG A 332 -22.66 -23.29 4.05
N GLU A 333 -22.74 -23.09 5.36
CA GLU A 333 -23.88 -23.52 6.18
C GLU A 333 -25.18 -22.76 5.84
N VAL A 334 -25.11 -21.51 5.36
CA VAL A 334 -26.33 -20.75 4.97
C VAL A 334 -26.74 -20.90 3.52
N LYS A 335 -25.93 -21.57 2.70
CA LYS A 335 -26.23 -21.81 1.29
C LYS A 335 -27.61 -22.45 1.11
N GLY A 336 -27.92 -23.48 1.89
CA GLY A 336 -29.23 -24.16 1.87
C GLY A 336 -30.40 -23.23 2.22
N TYR A 337 -30.25 -22.35 3.22
CA TYR A 337 -31.30 -21.41 3.60
C TYR A 337 -31.55 -20.34 2.52
N ILE A 338 -30.51 -19.89 1.83
CA ILE A 338 -30.64 -18.98 0.68
C ILE A 338 -31.35 -19.70 -0.48
N GLU A 339 -31.03 -20.99 -0.69
CA GLU A 339 -31.71 -21.86 -1.64
C GLU A 339 -33.20 -22.06 -1.34
N GLU A 340 -33.58 -22.08 -0.07
CA GLU A 340 -34.97 -22.14 0.39
C GLU A 340 -35.70 -20.78 0.40
N GLY A 341 -34.99 -19.68 0.07
CA GLY A 341 -35.58 -18.35 -0.02
C GLY A 341 -35.62 -17.56 1.30
N VAL A 342 -34.81 -17.94 2.29
CA VAL A 342 -34.62 -17.13 3.50
C VAL A 342 -33.88 -15.83 3.12
N SER A 343 -34.45 -14.69 3.50
CA SER A 343 -33.84 -13.37 3.23
C SER A 343 -32.45 -13.24 3.88
N PRO A 344 -31.43 -12.75 3.15
CA PRO A 344 -30.08 -12.52 3.70
C PRO A 344 -30.07 -11.63 4.94
N HIS A 345 -30.97 -10.65 5.04
CA HIS A 345 -31.08 -9.78 6.21
C HIS A 345 -31.41 -10.55 7.50
N VAL A 346 -32.24 -11.60 7.40
CA VAL A 346 -32.59 -12.44 8.55
C VAL A 346 -31.38 -13.25 9.00
N ILE A 347 -30.59 -13.76 8.04
CA ILE A 347 -29.35 -14.52 8.28
C ILE A 347 -28.30 -13.61 8.94
N ILE A 348 -28.04 -12.44 8.38
CA ILE A 348 -27.09 -11.45 8.92
C ILE A 348 -27.46 -11.07 10.36
N LYS A 349 -28.75 -10.85 10.64
CA LYS A 349 -29.23 -10.55 12.01
C LYS A 349 -28.90 -11.69 12.99
N GLY A 350 -29.08 -12.95 12.57
CA GLY A 350 -28.78 -14.12 13.40
C GLY A 350 -27.29 -14.34 13.61
N TYR A 351 -26.48 -14.14 12.56
CA TYR A 351 -25.02 -14.26 12.64
C TYR A 351 -24.41 -13.21 13.57
N ARG A 352 -24.85 -11.96 13.49
CA ARG A 352 -24.41 -10.91 14.42
C ARG A 352 -24.82 -11.19 15.87
N ALA A 353 -26.00 -11.76 16.10
CA ALA A 353 -26.43 -12.16 17.42
C ALA A 353 -25.59 -13.32 17.98
N ALA A 354 -25.39 -14.37 17.17
CA ALA A 354 -24.58 -15.53 17.52
C ALA A 354 -23.12 -15.15 17.83
N ALA A 355 -22.51 -14.30 16.99
CA ALA A 355 -21.14 -13.84 17.19
C ALA A 355 -20.97 -13.07 18.51
N ARG A 356 -21.94 -12.22 18.89
CA ARG A 356 -21.89 -11.50 20.17
C ARG A 356 -21.90 -12.47 21.35
N LEU A 357 -22.83 -13.43 21.33
CA LEU A 357 -22.96 -14.46 22.36
C LEU A 357 -21.70 -15.33 22.45
N ALA A 358 -21.09 -15.68 21.31
CA ALA A 358 -19.86 -16.45 21.26
C ALA A 358 -18.68 -15.68 21.85
N ILE A 359 -18.51 -14.39 21.49
CA ILE A 359 -17.44 -13.54 22.02
C ILE A 359 -17.58 -13.34 23.53
N GLU A 360 -18.79 -13.12 24.03
CA GLU A 360 -19.05 -13.05 25.47
C GLU A 360 -18.67 -14.36 26.16
N LYS A 361 -19.04 -15.51 25.57
CA LYS A 361 -18.68 -16.81 26.12
C LYS A 361 -17.17 -17.05 26.15
N VAL A 362 -16.42 -16.66 25.12
CA VAL A 362 -14.95 -16.74 25.14
C VAL A 362 -14.36 -15.93 26.29
N LYS A 363 -14.89 -14.73 26.56
CA LYS A 363 -14.43 -13.89 27.68
C LYS A 363 -14.73 -14.53 29.04
N GLU A 364 -15.85 -15.22 29.19
CA GLU A 364 -16.18 -15.98 30.40
C GLU A 364 -15.27 -17.19 30.61
N LEU A 365 -14.90 -17.88 29.52
CA LEU A 365 -14.04 -19.07 29.57
C LEU A 365 -12.56 -18.72 29.76
N ALA A 366 -12.15 -17.51 29.40
CA ALA A 366 -10.77 -17.09 29.44
C ALA A 366 -10.18 -17.17 30.86
N VAL A 367 -9.08 -17.91 31.00
CA VAL A 367 -8.36 -18.05 32.26
C VAL A 367 -7.28 -16.96 32.32
N GLN A 368 -7.28 -16.19 33.40
CA GLN A 368 -6.26 -15.19 33.66
C GLN A 368 -5.08 -15.83 34.39
N ILE A 369 -3.87 -15.70 33.83
CA ILE A 369 -2.64 -16.14 34.48
C ILE A 369 -2.01 -14.98 35.26
N ASP A 370 -1.52 -15.28 36.47
CA ASP A 370 -0.84 -14.31 37.33
C ASP A 370 0.56 -13.96 36.78
N ARG A 371 0.90 -12.68 36.83
CA ARG A 371 2.19 -12.12 36.40
C ARG A 371 3.23 -12.09 37.51
N ASN A 372 2.81 -12.29 38.76
CA ASN A 372 3.68 -12.11 39.93
C ASN A 372 4.77 -13.18 40.06
N ASN A 373 4.58 -14.34 39.43
CA ASN A 373 5.59 -15.41 39.40
C ASN A 373 6.34 -15.39 38.07
N GLU A 374 7.54 -14.80 38.06
CA GLU A 374 8.36 -14.60 36.86
C GLU A 374 8.72 -15.93 36.16
N SER A 375 8.91 -17.00 36.93
CA SER A 375 9.21 -18.34 36.38
C SER A 375 8.00 -18.95 35.66
N GLU A 376 6.82 -18.90 36.28
CA GLU A 376 5.58 -19.40 35.67
C GLU A 376 5.16 -18.55 34.48
N PHE A 377 5.36 -17.23 34.55
CA PHE A 377 5.07 -16.33 33.45
C PHE A 377 5.98 -16.60 32.25
N ARG A 378 7.28 -16.81 32.47
CA ARG A 378 8.21 -17.19 31.39
C ARG A 378 7.88 -18.56 30.78
N ASP A 379 7.46 -19.51 31.60
CA ASP A 379 7.00 -20.84 31.14
C ASP A 379 5.72 -20.72 30.29
N LEU A 380 4.76 -19.88 30.71
CA LEU A 380 3.58 -19.52 29.92
C LEU A 380 3.98 -18.97 28.54
N LEU A 381 4.87 -17.97 28.49
CA LEU A 381 5.31 -17.38 27.22
C LEU A 381 5.97 -18.42 26.31
N SER A 382 6.76 -19.32 26.91
CA SER A 382 7.40 -20.42 26.19
C SER A 382 6.36 -21.38 25.60
N LYS A 383 5.35 -21.75 26.37
CA LYS A 383 4.25 -22.63 25.92
C LYS A 383 3.43 -21.99 24.81
N CYS A 384 3.03 -20.73 24.95
CA CYS A 384 2.30 -19.99 23.90
C CYS A 384 3.11 -19.88 22.60
N ALA A 385 4.41 -19.58 22.69
CA ALA A 385 5.28 -19.55 21.53
C ALA A 385 5.41 -20.93 20.87
N ALA A 386 5.55 -21.99 21.67
CA ALA A 386 5.64 -23.36 21.16
C ALA A 386 4.36 -23.77 20.41
N THR A 387 3.18 -23.38 20.89
CA THR A 387 1.91 -23.64 20.21
C THR A 387 1.87 -23.03 18.81
N ALA A 388 2.31 -21.77 18.66
CA ALA A 388 2.37 -21.06 17.37
C ALA A 388 3.21 -21.77 16.32
N MET A 389 4.28 -22.43 16.77
CA MET A 389 5.27 -23.07 15.90
C MET A 389 4.92 -24.52 15.56
N ASN A 390 3.83 -25.08 16.14
CA ASN A 390 3.52 -26.49 15.98
C ASN A 390 3.16 -26.89 14.53
N SER A 391 2.59 -25.98 13.73
CA SER A 391 2.20 -26.22 12.33
C SER A 391 3.22 -25.81 11.28
N LYS A 392 4.40 -25.41 11.71
CA LYS A 392 5.40 -24.77 10.85
C LYS A 392 6.60 -25.70 10.64
N LEU A 393 7.39 -25.42 9.61
CA LEU A 393 8.63 -26.18 9.30
C LEU A 393 9.62 -26.25 10.48
N ILE A 394 9.54 -25.31 11.42
CA ILE A 394 10.41 -25.21 12.58
C ILE A 394 9.99 -26.08 13.78
N TYR A 395 8.90 -26.86 13.67
CA TYR A 395 8.40 -27.73 14.73
C TYR A 395 9.48 -28.61 15.37
N SER A 396 10.34 -29.22 14.53
CA SER A 396 11.42 -30.10 15.00
C SER A 396 12.45 -29.42 15.90
N GLN A 397 12.58 -28.09 15.80
CA GLN A 397 13.52 -27.27 16.56
C GLN A 397 12.81 -26.23 17.44
N LYS A 398 11.52 -26.45 17.76
CA LYS A 398 10.70 -25.46 18.45
C LYS A 398 11.27 -25.07 19.80
N ASP A 399 11.88 -25.99 20.55
CA ASP A 399 12.42 -25.69 21.88
C ASP A 399 13.58 -24.69 21.84
N PHE A 400 14.38 -24.75 20.77
CA PHE A 400 15.48 -23.83 20.52
C PHE A 400 14.95 -22.44 20.15
N PHE A 401 14.02 -22.37 19.21
CA PHE A 401 13.42 -21.12 18.75
C PHE A 401 12.51 -20.46 19.80
N THR A 402 11.81 -21.24 20.61
CA THR A 402 10.95 -20.76 21.70
C THR A 402 11.72 -19.91 22.69
N LYS A 403 12.90 -20.40 23.12
CA LYS A 403 13.77 -19.65 24.05
C LYS A 403 14.20 -18.32 23.42
N MET A 404 14.66 -18.36 22.17
CA MET A 404 15.08 -17.14 21.45
C MET A 404 13.94 -16.14 21.28
N VAL A 405 12.72 -16.59 20.95
CA VAL A 405 11.56 -15.71 20.79
C VAL A 405 11.21 -15.05 22.13
N VAL A 406 11.12 -15.81 23.21
CA VAL A 406 10.80 -15.29 24.54
C VAL A 406 11.87 -14.30 25.00
N ASP A 407 13.15 -14.63 24.84
CA ASP A 407 14.26 -13.72 25.17
C ASP A 407 14.25 -12.44 24.32
N ALA A 408 13.95 -12.57 23.02
CA ALA A 408 13.82 -11.42 22.13
C ALA A 408 12.70 -10.48 22.58
N VAL A 409 11.51 -10.98 22.94
CA VAL A 409 10.41 -10.14 23.40
C VAL A 409 10.68 -9.54 24.78
N LEU A 410 11.29 -10.29 25.69
CA LEU A 410 11.65 -9.79 27.02
C LEU A 410 12.75 -8.72 26.99
N SER A 411 13.62 -8.74 25.97
CA SER A 411 14.64 -7.71 25.76
C SER A 411 14.06 -6.34 25.35
N LEU A 412 12.82 -6.31 24.87
CA LEU A 412 12.16 -5.06 24.48
C LEU A 412 11.64 -4.29 25.70
N ASP A 413 11.33 -3.02 25.45
CA ASP A 413 10.56 -2.21 26.39
C ASP A 413 9.15 -2.79 26.58
N GLN A 414 8.83 -3.17 27.83
CA GLN A 414 7.60 -3.87 28.18
C GLN A 414 6.34 -3.01 28.01
N GLU A 415 6.47 -1.67 28.00
CA GLU A 415 5.32 -0.79 27.77
C GLU A 415 4.96 -0.68 26.28
N SER A 416 5.97 -0.49 25.43
CA SER A 416 5.73 -0.26 23.99
C SER A 416 5.66 -1.55 23.18
N LEU A 417 6.55 -2.52 23.47
CA LEU A 417 6.74 -3.78 22.76
C LEU A 417 6.74 -3.61 21.22
N ASN A 418 7.60 -2.70 20.74
CA ASN A 418 7.69 -2.40 19.32
C ASN A 418 8.40 -3.52 18.54
N GLU A 419 7.67 -4.24 17.68
CA GLU A 419 8.20 -5.33 16.84
C GLU A 419 9.34 -4.89 15.92
N ARG A 420 9.37 -3.62 15.49
CA ARG A 420 10.40 -3.12 14.58
C ARG A 420 11.79 -3.14 15.21
N LEU A 421 11.86 -3.14 16.54
CA LEU A 421 13.11 -3.23 17.30
C LEU A 421 13.65 -4.65 17.38
N ILE A 422 12.89 -5.67 16.96
CA ILE A 422 13.42 -7.02 16.76
C ILE A 422 13.89 -7.09 15.30
N GLY A 423 15.20 -7.10 15.10
CA GLY A 423 15.79 -7.30 13.79
C GLY A 423 15.84 -8.77 13.44
N ILE A 424 15.40 -9.14 12.25
CA ILE A 424 15.62 -10.48 11.70
C ILE A 424 16.55 -10.34 10.49
N LYS A 425 17.64 -11.11 10.49
CA LYS A 425 18.65 -11.14 9.43
C LYS A 425 18.75 -12.55 8.89
N ARG A 426 18.52 -12.71 7.59
CA ARG A 426 18.59 -14.00 6.89
C ARG A 426 19.99 -14.21 6.35
N VAL A 427 20.61 -15.34 6.67
CA VAL A 427 21.95 -15.69 6.20
C VAL A 427 21.94 -17.11 5.63
N PRO A 428 22.14 -17.27 4.30
CA PRO A 428 22.12 -18.57 3.67
C PRO A 428 23.30 -19.45 4.10
N GLY A 429 23.07 -20.76 4.14
CA GLY A 429 24.03 -21.78 4.53
C GLY A 429 24.07 -22.08 6.03
N GLY A 430 24.48 -23.30 6.38
CA GLY A 430 24.46 -23.82 7.75
C GLY A 430 23.14 -24.50 8.12
N ALA A 431 23.05 -24.97 9.37
CA ALA A 431 21.85 -25.56 9.93
C ALA A 431 20.96 -24.48 10.57
N MET A 432 19.66 -24.77 10.78
CA MET A 432 18.75 -23.84 11.46
C MET A 432 19.16 -23.58 12.92
N GLN A 433 19.81 -24.56 13.56
CA GLN A 433 20.34 -24.46 14.93
C GLN A 433 21.55 -23.52 15.04
N ASP A 434 22.20 -23.17 13.92
CA ASP A 434 23.29 -22.19 13.91
C ASP A 434 22.78 -20.74 14.00
N SER A 435 21.46 -20.55 14.13
CA SER A 435 20.85 -19.23 14.32
C SER A 435 21.21 -18.67 15.69
N VAL A 436 21.37 -17.34 15.79
CA VAL A 436 21.84 -16.70 17.03
C VAL A 436 20.96 -15.50 17.36
N LEU A 437 20.59 -15.38 18.63
CA LEU A 437 20.02 -14.14 19.19
C LEU A 437 21.15 -13.27 19.71
N VAL A 438 21.31 -12.09 19.12
CA VAL A 438 22.23 -11.05 19.57
C VAL A 438 21.49 -10.09 20.49
N ASN A 439 21.97 -9.97 21.74
CA ASN A 439 21.52 -8.99 22.72
C ASN A 439 22.09 -7.60 22.39
N GLY A 440 21.56 -7.01 21.32
CA GLY A 440 22.00 -5.76 20.73
C GLY A 440 21.60 -5.71 19.26
N VAL A 441 22.47 -5.17 18.41
CA VAL A 441 22.15 -4.97 16.99
C VAL A 441 23.17 -5.66 16.13
N ALA A 442 22.69 -6.34 15.09
CA ALA A 442 23.55 -6.87 14.03
C ALA A 442 23.02 -6.45 12.66
N PHE A 443 23.93 -6.01 11.79
CA PHE A 443 23.59 -5.75 10.40
C PHE A 443 24.72 -6.21 9.49
N LYS A 444 24.33 -6.59 8.26
CA LYS A 444 25.25 -7.07 7.25
C LYS A 444 26.23 -5.97 6.87
N LYS A 445 27.50 -6.34 6.63
CA LYS A 445 28.51 -5.47 6.06
C LYS A 445 27.96 -4.78 4.81
N THR A 446 27.96 -3.46 4.82
CA THR A 446 27.53 -2.63 3.70
C THR A 446 28.65 -2.50 2.67
N PHE A 447 28.38 -1.84 1.54
CA PHE A 447 29.38 -1.62 0.50
C PHE A 447 30.65 -0.99 1.11
N SER A 448 31.80 -1.60 0.83
CA SER A 448 33.09 -1.20 1.39
C SER A 448 34.00 -0.67 0.30
N TYR A 449 34.60 0.48 0.58
CA TYR A 449 35.53 1.18 -0.30
C TYR A 449 36.98 0.76 -0.03
N ALA A 450 37.93 1.28 -0.81
CA ALA A 450 39.35 1.03 -0.59
C ALA A 450 39.78 1.48 0.82
N GLY A 451 40.66 0.72 1.47
CA GLY A 451 41.11 0.97 2.84
C GLY A 451 40.27 0.29 3.94
N PHE A 452 39.08 -0.24 3.62
CA PHE A 452 38.21 -0.86 4.63
C PHE A 452 38.84 -2.04 5.38
N GLU A 453 39.58 -2.91 4.70
CA GLU A 453 40.21 -4.08 5.34
C GLU A 453 41.35 -3.72 6.30
N GLN A 454 41.88 -2.49 6.25
CA GLN A 454 42.91 -2.01 7.17
C GLN A 454 42.32 -1.54 8.51
N GLN A 455 41.02 -1.24 8.57
CA GLN A 455 40.36 -0.78 9.79
C GLN A 455 40.26 -1.90 10.83
N PRO A 456 40.46 -1.61 12.13
CA PRO A 456 40.25 -2.60 13.18
C PRO A 456 38.82 -3.13 13.17
N LYS A 457 38.69 -4.44 13.35
CA LYS A 457 37.41 -5.16 13.26
C LYS A 457 36.80 -5.51 14.61
N SER A 458 37.50 -5.21 15.70
CA SER A 458 37.04 -5.46 17.06
C SER A 458 37.41 -4.27 17.95
N PHE A 459 36.45 -3.79 18.74
CA PHE A 459 36.67 -2.74 19.72
C PHE A 459 35.99 -3.10 21.04
N LYS A 460 36.67 -2.77 22.14
CA LYS A 460 36.12 -2.81 23.49
C LYS A 460 35.74 -1.41 23.95
N ASN A 461 34.51 -1.23 24.42
CA ASN A 461 33.92 0.05 24.80
C ASN A 461 34.05 1.16 23.74
N PRO A 462 33.70 0.91 22.45
CA PRO A 462 33.80 1.95 21.44
C PRO A 462 32.75 3.06 21.63
N LYS A 463 33.14 4.29 21.29
CA LYS A 463 32.20 5.39 21.05
C LYS A 463 31.67 5.33 19.62
N ILE A 464 30.36 5.36 19.47
CA ILE A 464 29.65 5.12 18.21
C ILE A 464 28.99 6.43 17.75
N LEU A 465 29.30 6.86 16.54
CA LEU A 465 28.71 8.03 15.91
C LEU A 465 27.77 7.61 14.78
N CYS A 466 26.53 8.09 14.84
CA CYS A 466 25.50 7.82 13.85
C CYS A 466 25.23 9.08 13.02
N LEU A 467 25.45 9.02 11.71
CA LEU A 467 25.33 10.15 10.78
C LEU A 467 24.23 9.94 9.75
N ASN A 468 23.66 11.05 9.30
CA ASN A 468 22.81 11.15 8.12
C ASN A 468 23.43 12.13 7.11
N VAL A 469 24.74 12.01 6.91
CA VAL A 469 25.56 12.87 6.06
C VAL A 469 26.41 12.00 5.15
N GLU A 470 26.54 12.42 3.90
CA GLU A 470 27.46 11.79 2.95
C GLU A 470 28.89 12.28 3.19
N LEU A 471 29.82 11.32 3.28
CA LEU A 471 31.26 11.59 3.44
C LEU A 471 31.97 11.24 2.12
N GLU A 472 31.47 11.81 1.03
CA GLU A 472 32.06 11.70 -0.31
C GLU A 472 32.34 13.09 -0.87
N LEU A 473 33.40 13.19 -1.67
CA LEU A 473 33.71 14.36 -2.47
C LEU A 473 32.82 14.29 -3.71
N LYS A 474 31.65 14.92 -3.65
CA LYS A 474 30.74 15.07 -4.78
C LYS A 474 30.72 16.52 -5.22
N ALA A 475 30.57 16.73 -6.52
CA ALA A 475 30.04 17.99 -7.02
C ALA A 475 28.69 18.26 -6.32
N GLU A 476 28.49 19.47 -5.81
CA GLU A 476 27.18 19.85 -5.27
C GLU A 476 26.07 19.55 -6.30
N LYS A 477 24.88 19.17 -5.81
CA LYS A 477 23.72 18.83 -6.66
C LYS A 477 23.48 19.87 -7.76
N ASP A 478 22.97 19.40 -8.89
CA ASP A 478 22.58 19.98 -10.20
C ASP A 478 22.17 21.49 -10.34
N ASN A 479 22.18 22.31 -9.29
CA ASN A 479 21.80 23.73 -9.30
C ASN A 479 22.93 24.70 -8.90
N ALA A 480 24.14 24.23 -8.58
CA ALA A 480 25.28 25.10 -8.26
C ALA A 480 26.15 25.29 -9.52
N GLU A 481 25.85 26.34 -10.30
CA GLU A 481 26.74 26.75 -11.40
C GLU A 481 27.89 27.59 -10.83
N VAL A 482 29.08 26.98 -10.73
CA VAL A 482 30.30 27.70 -10.32
C VAL A 482 30.90 28.36 -11.56
N ARG A 483 30.73 29.69 -11.67
CA ARG A 483 31.32 30.48 -12.75
C ARG A 483 32.70 30.98 -12.32
N VAL A 484 33.71 30.62 -13.10
CA VAL A 484 35.11 30.95 -12.82
C VAL A 484 35.62 31.82 -13.95
N GLU A 485 36.14 33.01 -13.64
CA GLU A 485 36.69 33.94 -14.65
C GLU A 485 38.21 33.82 -14.76
N GLN A 486 38.88 33.32 -13.71
CA GLN A 486 40.34 33.18 -13.64
C GLN A 486 40.80 31.74 -13.28
N VAL A 487 41.92 31.29 -13.85
CA VAL A 487 42.48 29.96 -13.56
C VAL A 487 42.84 29.77 -12.07
N SER A 488 43.26 30.84 -11.38
CA SER A 488 43.55 30.83 -9.95
C SER A 488 42.33 30.56 -9.08
N GLU A 489 41.15 31.01 -9.51
CA GLU A 489 39.89 30.77 -8.79
C GLU A 489 39.46 29.31 -8.89
N TYR A 490 39.75 28.64 -10.02
CA TYR A 490 39.50 27.20 -10.18
C TYR A 490 40.28 26.38 -9.14
N GLN A 491 41.58 26.67 -8.95
CA GLN A 491 42.38 25.98 -7.94
C GLN A 491 41.86 26.25 -6.52
N ALA A 492 41.44 27.49 -6.22
CA ALA A 492 40.86 27.83 -4.92
C ALA A 492 39.56 27.07 -4.62
N ILE A 493 38.73 26.81 -5.64
CA ILE A 493 37.52 25.99 -5.52
C ILE A 493 37.89 24.54 -5.20
N VAL A 494 38.82 23.97 -5.95
CA VAL A 494 39.30 22.59 -5.70
C VAL A 494 39.84 22.47 -4.27
N ASP A 495 40.71 23.39 -3.86
CA ASP A 495 41.28 23.40 -2.50
C ASP A 495 40.18 23.56 -1.42
N ALA A 496 39.16 24.37 -1.67
CA ALA A 496 38.02 24.55 -0.78
C ALA A 496 37.18 23.26 -0.65
N GLU A 497 36.91 22.53 -1.75
CA GLU A 497 36.21 21.24 -1.70
C GLU A 497 36.96 20.22 -0.82
N TRP A 498 38.27 20.14 -0.98
CA TRP A 498 39.13 19.30 -0.15
C TRP A 498 39.07 19.72 1.33
N GLN A 499 39.18 21.02 1.62
CA GLN A 499 39.11 21.54 2.99
C GLN A 499 37.76 21.23 3.65
N ILE A 500 36.64 21.38 2.94
CA ILE A 500 35.30 21.08 3.47
C ILE A 500 35.20 19.62 3.89
N ILE A 501 35.72 18.69 3.08
CA ILE A 501 35.70 17.27 3.43
C ILE A 501 36.63 16.99 4.61
N PHE A 502 37.86 17.49 4.61
CA PHE A 502 38.78 17.28 5.73
C PHE A 502 38.27 17.87 7.04
N GLN A 503 37.65 19.05 7.03
CA GLN A 503 37.03 19.64 8.23
C GLN A 503 35.95 18.73 8.82
N LYS A 504 35.11 18.11 7.98
CA LYS A 504 34.11 17.14 8.44
C LYS A 504 34.76 15.91 9.07
N LEU A 505 35.81 15.37 8.45
CA LEU A 505 36.53 14.20 8.95
C LEU A 505 37.26 14.51 10.26
N GLU A 506 37.91 15.67 10.36
CA GLU A 506 38.58 16.14 11.58
C GLU A 506 37.59 16.34 12.72
N ALA A 507 36.41 16.90 12.46
CA ALA A 507 35.38 17.05 13.47
C ALA A 507 34.91 15.70 14.03
N ILE A 508 34.80 14.68 13.17
CA ILE A 508 34.47 13.31 13.60
C ILE A 508 35.58 12.71 14.46
N VAL A 509 36.84 12.86 14.07
CA VAL A 509 37.99 12.38 14.86
C VAL A 509 38.06 13.10 16.21
N ALA A 510 37.85 14.43 16.22
CA ALA A 510 37.85 15.25 17.43
C ALA A 510 36.75 14.84 18.42
N SER A 511 35.62 14.31 17.94
CA SER A 511 34.56 13.76 18.81
C SER A 511 35.01 12.52 19.60
N GLY A 512 36.08 11.84 19.16
CA GLY A 512 36.60 10.62 19.76
C GLY A 512 35.81 9.36 19.41
N ALA A 513 34.97 9.40 18.37
CA ALA A 513 34.26 8.23 17.87
C ALA A 513 35.23 7.19 17.28
N LYS A 514 35.00 5.91 17.60
CA LYS A 514 35.77 4.76 17.07
C LYS A 514 35.00 3.96 16.03
N VAL A 515 33.67 4.07 16.04
CA VAL A 515 32.78 3.46 15.04
C VAL A 515 31.91 4.56 14.46
N VAL A 516 31.98 4.77 13.14
CA VAL A 516 31.23 5.81 12.41
C VAL A 516 30.28 5.14 11.43
N LEU A 517 28.98 5.32 11.65
CA LEU A 517 27.94 4.77 10.78
C LEU A 517 27.24 5.91 10.05
N SER A 518 26.99 5.75 8.75
CA SER A 518 26.17 6.69 7.99
C SER A 518 25.07 6.00 7.19
N LYS A 519 23.88 6.61 7.18
CA LYS A 519 22.80 6.23 6.24
C LYS A 519 23.20 6.46 4.78
N LEU A 520 24.08 7.42 4.55
CA LEU A 520 24.58 7.81 3.24
C LEU A 520 25.96 7.18 2.96
N PRO A 521 26.46 7.25 1.71
CA PRO A 521 27.78 6.73 1.37
C PRO A 521 28.93 7.40 2.14
N ILE A 522 30.01 6.64 2.33
CA ILE A 522 31.30 7.10 2.87
C ILE A 522 32.34 6.71 1.83
N GLY A 523 33.02 7.69 1.22
CA GLY A 523 33.90 7.45 0.07
C GLY A 523 35.26 6.88 0.41
N ASP A 524 36.06 6.60 -0.61
CA ASP A 524 37.43 6.06 -0.47
C ASP A 524 38.31 6.97 0.39
N LEU A 525 38.28 8.30 0.14
CA LEU A 525 39.08 9.27 0.90
C LEU A 525 38.76 9.21 2.41
N ALA A 526 37.48 9.23 2.76
CA ALA A 526 37.04 9.17 4.14
C ALA A 526 37.40 7.82 4.78
N THR A 527 37.22 6.72 4.04
CA THR A 527 37.52 5.35 4.49
C THR A 527 39.01 5.19 4.82
N GLN A 528 39.90 5.70 3.95
CA GLN A 528 41.35 5.68 4.18
C GLN A 528 41.74 6.58 5.36
N TYR A 529 41.19 7.79 5.43
CA TYR A 529 41.47 8.73 6.52
C TYR A 529 41.13 8.16 7.90
N PHE A 530 40.03 7.40 7.98
CA PHE A 530 39.62 6.66 9.18
C PHE A 530 40.47 5.43 9.45
N ALA A 531 40.91 4.71 8.41
CA ALA A 531 41.81 3.56 8.54
C ALA A 531 43.14 3.95 9.18
N ASP A 532 43.74 5.06 8.76
CA ASP A 532 45.01 5.57 9.31
C ASP A 532 44.91 5.97 10.81
N ARG A 533 43.69 6.06 11.36
CA ARG A 533 43.39 6.51 12.73
C ARG A 533 42.70 5.45 13.59
N ASP A 534 42.68 4.21 13.12
CA ASP A 534 42.02 3.09 13.80
C ASP A 534 40.54 3.39 14.11
N ILE A 535 39.82 3.93 13.14
CA ILE A 535 38.38 4.20 13.20
C ILE A 535 37.69 3.30 12.17
N PHE A 536 36.67 2.56 12.61
CA PHE A 536 35.84 1.77 11.72
C PHE A 536 34.72 2.65 11.14
N CYS A 537 34.46 2.52 9.85
CA CYS A 537 33.34 3.21 9.21
C CYS A 537 32.49 2.30 8.33
N ALA A 538 31.17 2.50 8.35
CA ALA A 538 30.24 1.85 7.44
C ALA A 538 29.22 2.85 6.89
N GLY A 539 29.21 3.03 5.57
CA GLY A 539 28.23 3.85 4.86
C GLY A 539 27.06 3.03 4.34
N ARG A 540 26.00 3.71 3.87
CA ARG A 540 24.78 3.09 3.30
C ARG A 540 24.08 2.12 4.27
N VAL A 541 24.15 2.40 5.56
CA VAL A 541 23.44 1.58 6.56
C VAL A 541 21.94 1.78 6.39
N ALA A 542 21.19 0.67 6.35
CA ALA A 542 19.74 0.72 6.20
C ALA A 542 19.11 1.56 7.31
N LYS A 543 18.04 2.29 6.96
CA LYS A 543 17.37 3.19 7.91
C LYS A 543 16.93 2.45 9.18
N ASP A 544 16.30 1.29 9.01
CA ASP A 544 15.77 0.51 10.12
C ASP A 544 16.90 -0.02 11.04
N ASP A 545 18.05 -0.36 10.47
CA ASP A 545 19.22 -0.81 11.24
C ASP A 545 19.85 0.36 12.02
N MET A 546 19.96 1.54 11.41
CA MET A 546 20.44 2.74 12.11
C MET A 546 19.54 3.12 13.28
N ASP A 547 18.22 3.07 13.08
CA ASP A 547 17.26 3.40 14.13
C ASP A 547 17.35 2.38 15.29
N ARG A 548 17.63 1.10 15.00
CA ARG A 548 17.94 0.08 16.04
C ARG A 548 19.26 0.34 16.74
N VAL A 549 20.34 0.65 16.01
CA VAL A 549 21.66 0.94 16.63
C VAL A 549 21.51 2.07 17.64
N VAL A 550 20.87 3.16 17.25
CA VAL A 550 20.61 4.33 18.10
C VAL A 550 19.88 3.93 19.40
N GLN A 551 18.86 3.08 19.31
CA GLN A 551 18.13 2.58 20.48
C GLN A 551 18.96 1.62 21.34
N ALA A 552 19.89 0.85 20.74
CA ALA A 552 20.76 -0.05 21.48
C ALA A 552 21.84 0.71 22.26
N VAL A 553 22.53 1.63 21.60
CA VAL A 553 23.76 2.25 22.09
C VAL A 553 23.52 3.57 22.81
N GLY A 554 22.28 4.10 22.76
CA GLY A 554 21.88 5.35 23.42
C GLY A 554 22.37 6.63 22.73
N GLY A 555 22.87 6.54 21.50
CA GLY A 555 23.34 7.69 20.71
C GLY A 555 22.20 8.44 20.02
N SER A 556 22.52 9.40 19.16
CA SER A 556 21.55 10.11 18.32
C SER A 556 22.06 10.26 16.88
N ILE A 557 21.13 10.36 15.92
CA ILE A 557 21.50 10.52 14.50
C ILE A 557 21.77 11.99 14.23
N GLN A 558 22.98 12.31 13.78
CA GLN A 558 23.40 13.67 13.47
C GLN A 558 23.37 13.92 11.95
N SER A 559 22.74 15.03 11.55
CA SER A 559 22.67 15.46 10.14
C SER A 559 23.78 16.44 9.74
N THR A 560 24.67 16.78 10.67
CA THR A 560 25.82 17.66 10.45
C THR A 560 27.03 17.11 11.20
N CYS A 561 28.23 17.41 10.70
CA CYS A 561 29.49 17.07 11.39
C CYS A 561 29.97 18.20 12.31
N SER A 562 29.32 19.37 12.25
CA SER A 562 29.55 20.51 13.13
C SER A 562 28.76 20.32 14.43
N ASP A 563 29.36 20.68 15.57
CA ASP A 563 28.78 20.53 16.93
C ASP A 563 28.52 19.08 17.38
N LEU A 564 29.45 18.16 17.10
CA LEU A 564 29.41 16.81 17.63
C LEU A 564 29.77 16.78 19.13
N ARG A 565 28.75 16.61 19.97
CA ARG A 565 28.89 16.52 21.44
C ARG A 565 28.97 15.07 21.91
N SER A 566 29.55 14.87 23.10
CA SER A 566 29.67 13.54 23.71
C SER A 566 28.31 12.88 24.01
N GLU A 567 27.26 13.67 24.23
CA GLU A 567 25.88 13.17 24.44
C GLU A 567 25.24 12.56 23.18
N HIS A 568 25.77 12.87 22.00
CA HIS A 568 25.27 12.32 20.73
C HIS A 568 25.90 10.96 20.40
N LEU A 569 27.03 10.64 21.04
CA LEU A 569 27.76 9.39 20.84
C LEU A 569 27.12 8.27 21.66
N GLY A 570 26.90 7.15 21.00
CA GLY A 570 26.49 5.91 21.68
C GLY A 570 27.67 5.14 22.24
N GLN A 571 27.37 4.16 23.09
CA GLN A 571 28.36 3.25 23.68
C GLN A 571 27.83 1.82 23.70
N CYS A 572 28.69 0.84 23.42
CA CYS A 572 28.45 -0.58 23.65
C CYS A 572 29.67 -1.21 24.33
N GLU A 573 29.53 -2.39 24.94
CA GLU A 573 30.64 -3.08 25.57
C GLU A 573 31.63 -3.63 24.54
N ASN A 574 31.12 -4.30 23.51
CA ASN A 574 31.93 -4.88 22.44
C ASN A 574 31.30 -4.59 21.07
N PHE A 575 32.16 -4.31 20.10
CA PHE A 575 31.83 -4.26 18.68
C PHE A 575 32.73 -5.24 17.94
N ASP A 576 32.16 -6.10 17.12
CA ASP A 576 32.92 -7.04 16.29
C ASP A 576 32.33 -7.14 14.87
N GLU A 577 33.19 -7.13 13.86
CA GLU A 577 32.86 -7.63 12.52
C GLU A 577 33.19 -9.13 12.47
N ARG A 578 32.16 -9.99 12.57
CA ARG A 578 32.31 -11.45 12.53
C ARG A 578 31.77 -12.00 11.21
N GLN A 579 32.41 -13.05 10.72
CA GLN A 579 31.90 -13.80 9.57
C GLN A 579 30.83 -14.79 10.03
N VAL A 580 29.63 -14.66 9.48
CA VAL A 580 28.51 -15.58 9.70
C VAL A 580 28.13 -16.19 8.35
N GLY A 581 28.46 -17.47 8.17
CA GLY A 581 28.33 -18.13 6.87
C GLY A 581 29.26 -17.50 5.82
N GLY A 582 28.70 -17.14 4.67
CA GLY A 582 29.44 -16.48 3.58
C GLY A 582 29.56 -14.96 3.72
N GLU A 583 28.95 -14.36 4.73
CA GLU A 583 28.81 -12.90 4.85
C GLU A 583 29.41 -12.38 6.15
N ARG A 584 29.87 -11.12 6.16
CA ARG A 584 30.34 -10.45 7.38
C ARG A 584 29.22 -9.61 7.98
N PHE A 585 29.12 -9.65 9.31
CA PHE A 585 28.15 -8.91 10.10
C PHE A 585 28.87 -8.04 11.10
N ASN A 586 28.41 -6.79 11.21
CA ASN A 586 28.79 -5.87 12.26
C ASN A 586 27.85 -6.10 13.44
N ILE A 587 28.40 -6.49 14.58
CA ILE A 587 27.65 -6.94 15.76
C ILE A 587 28.01 -6.02 16.94
N PHE A 588 26.98 -5.48 17.57
CA PHE A 588 27.08 -4.65 18.78
C PHE A 588 26.53 -5.46 19.94
N GLU A 589 27.38 -5.80 20.90
CA GLU A 589 27.07 -6.63 22.08
C GLU A 589 27.30 -5.83 23.38
N GLY A 590 26.58 -6.22 24.45
CA GLY A 590 26.73 -5.62 25.79
C GLY A 590 26.30 -4.15 25.83
N CYS A 591 25.10 -3.87 25.32
CA CYS A 591 24.51 -2.54 25.32
C CYS A 591 23.66 -2.34 26.59
N PRO A 592 24.05 -1.48 27.55
CA PRO A 592 23.39 -1.36 28.86
C PRO A 592 21.93 -0.88 28.77
N GLN A 593 21.58 -0.16 27.71
CA GLN A 593 20.24 0.38 27.46
C GLN A 593 19.54 -0.33 26.29
N ALA A 594 20.04 -1.49 25.84
CA ALA A 594 19.46 -2.16 24.68
C ALA A 594 18.03 -2.60 24.94
N LYS A 595 17.09 -1.86 24.34
CA LYS A 595 15.67 -2.21 24.18
C LYS A 595 15.39 -2.83 22.81
N THR A 596 16.40 -3.47 22.23
CA THR A 596 16.39 -4.01 20.87
C THR A 596 17.29 -5.24 20.81
N CYS A 597 16.95 -6.17 19.95
CA CYS A 597 17.72 -7.38 19.71
C CYS A 597 17.74 -7.71 18.23
N THR A 598 18.67 -8.55 17.81
CA THR A 598 18.73 -9.06 16.43
C THR A 598 18.85 -10.57 16.39
N LEU A 599 17.92 -11.22 15.70
CA LEU A 599 17.93 -12.62 15.35
C LEU A 599 18.64 -12.80 14.02
N ILE A 600 19.75 -13.53 14.03
CA ILE A 600 20.45 -13.96 12.82
C ILE A 600 20.00 -15.39 12.51
N LEU A 601 19.22 -15.56 11.45
CA LEU A 601 18.67 -16.84 11.03
C LEU A 601 19.54 -17.50 9.97
N ARG A 602 19.84 -18.77 10.21
CA ARG A 602 20.62 -19.64 9.33
C ARG A 602 19.73 -20.73 8.71
N GLY A 603 20.13 -21.25 7.56
CA GLY A 603 19.43 -22.36 6.92
C GLY A 603 19.99 -22.73 5.57
N GLY A 604 19.71 -23.95 5.12
CA GLY A 604 20.27 -24.49 3.88
C GLY A 604 19.81 -23.76 2.61
N ALA A 605 18.51 -23.44 2.52
CA ALA A 605 17.94 -22.71 1.39
C ALA A 605 17.23 -21.43 1.85
N GLU A 606 17.23 -20.41 0.99
CA GLU A 606 16.64 -19.10 1.29
C GLU A 606 15.13 -19.20 1.58
N GLN A 607 14.42 -20.08 0.88
CA GLN A 607 12.98 -20.30 1.08
C GLN A 607 12.68 -20.83 2.49
N PHE A 608 13.53 -21.71 3.02
CA PHE A 608 13.39 -22.22 4.39
C PHE A 608 13.65 -21.12 5.41
N ILE A 609 14.68 -20.29 5.21
CA ILE A 609 14.97 -19.17 6.11
C ILE A 609 13.83 -18.16 6.10
N ALA A 610 13.25 -17.88 4.94
CA ALA A 610 12.10 -16.99 4.81
C ALA A 610 10.84 -17.54 5.50
N GLU A 611 10.64 -18.87 5.52
CA GLU A 611 9.56 -19.49 6.31
C GLU A 611 9.86 -19.48 7.81
N VAL A 612 11.12 -19.70 8.22
CA VAL A 612 11.53 -19.56 9.62
C VAL A 612 11.29 -18.14 10.11
N GLU A 613 11.70 -17.12 9.35
CA GLU A 613 11.44 -15.71 9.66
C GLU A 613 9.94 -15.44 9.92
N ARG A 614 9.07 -15.91 9.02
CA ARG A 614 7.61 -15.77 9.16
C ARG A 614 7.09 -16.51 10.39
N SER A 615 7.51 -17.76 10.59
CA SER A 615 7.09 -18.56 11.75
C SER A 615 7.50 -17.94 13.07
N LEU A 616 8.70 -17.35 13.14
CA LEU A 616 9.17 -16.64 14.33
C LEU A 616 8.45 -15.31 14.51
N HIS A 617 8.10 -14.62 13.44
CA HIS A 617 7.29 -13.41 13.51
C HIS A 617 5.93 -13.69 14.17
N ASP A 618 5.23 -14.73 13.73
CA ASP A 618 3.95 -15.17 14.31
C ASP A 618 4.11 -15.47 15.82
N ALA A 619 5.17 -16.20 16.19
CA ALA A 619 5.47 -16.54 17.58
C ALA A 619 5.80 -15.28 18.43
N ILE A 620 6.59 -14.35 17.90
CA ILE A 620 6.91 -13.06 18.55
C ILE A 620 5.62 -12.26 18.79
N MET A 621 4.73 -12.24 17.80
CA MET A 621 3.44 -11.56 17.91
C MET A 621 2.58 -12.16 19.02
N ILE A 622 2.47 -13.49 19.08
CA ILE A 622 1.72 -14.18 20.15
C ILE A 622 2.30 -13.87 21.52
N VAL A 623 3.62 -14.00 21.70
CA VAL A 623 4.28 -13.72 22.99
C VAL A 623 4.06 -12.26 23.39
N ARG A 624 4.21 -11.32 22.45
CA ARG A 624 3.93 -9.90 22.68
C ARG A 624 2.48 -9.67 23.15
N ARG A 625 1.52 -10.34 22.51
CA ARG A 625 0.09 -10.21 22.85
C ARG A 625 -0.22 -10.86 24.20
N ALA A 626 0.40 -12.00 24.52
CA ALA A 626 0.28 -12.67 25.80
C ALA A 626 0.83 -11.80 26.96
N ILE A 627 1.90 -11.04 26.73
CA ILE A 627 2.39 -10.06 27.72
C ILE A 627 1.36 -8.96 27.97
N LYS A 628 0.75 -8.40 26.92
CA LYS A 628 -0.27 -7.35 27.07
C LYS A 628 -1.56 -7.87 27.71
N ASN A 629 -2.03 -9.04 27.27
CA ASN A 629 -3.25 -9.69 27.72
C ASN A 629 -2.94 -11.10 28.26
N SER A 630 -3.00 -11.29 29.58
CA SER A 630 -2.75 -12.59 30.22
C SER A 630 -3.95 -13.54 30.22
N LEU A 631 -4.89 -13.33 29.30
CA LEU A 631 -6.10 -14.15 29.14
C LEU A 631 -5.86 -15.22 28.08
N ILE A 632 -5.94 -16.48 28.49
CA ILE A 632 -5.73 -17.64 27.62
C ILE A 632 -6.95 -18.57 27.59
N VAL A 633 -7.04 -19.36 26.53
CA VAL A 633 -8.03 -20.43 26.33
C VAL A 633 -7.33 -21.66 25.76
N ALA A 634 -7.94 -22.84 25.88
CA ALA A 634 -7.40 -24.04 25.24
C ALA A 634 -7.60 -24.00 23.71
N GLY A 635 -6.54 -24.34 22.99
CA GLY A 635 -6.50 -24.44 21.53
C GLY A 635 -6.98 -25.80 21.00
N GLY A 636 -6.62 -26.09 19.75
CA GLY A 636 -6.87 -27.42 19.14
C GLY A 636 -8.35 -27.78 18.98
N GLY A 637 -9.21 -26.79 18.77
CA GLY A 637 -10.65 -26.96 18.55
C GLY A 637 -11.50 -27.07 19.83
N ALA A 638 -10.90 -27.06 21.02
CA ALA A 638 -11.62 -27.18 22.29
C ALA A 638 -12.58 -25.99 22.52
N THR A 639 -12.06 -24.77 22.35
CA THR A 639 -12.86 -23.55 22.50
C THR A 639 -14.01 -23.53 21.49
N GLU A 640 -13.75 -23.87 20.23
CA GLU A 640 -14.77 -23.93 19.17
C GLU A 640 -15.87 -24.96 19.47
N MET A 641 -15.52 -26.12 20.02
CA MET A 641 -16.49 -27.13 20.43
C MET A 641 -17.38 -26.67 21.57
N GLU A 642 -16.83 -25.98 22.57
CA GLU A 642 -17.63 -25.44 23.67
C GLU A 642 -18.57 -24.33 23.19
N LEU A 643 -18.10 -23.45 22.29
CA LEU A 643 -18.95 -22.43 21.66
C LEU A 643 -20.08 -23.05 20.86
N SER A 644 -19.81 -24.14 20.13
CA SER A 644 -20.82 -24.90 19.40
C SER A 644 -21.90 -25.47 20.34
N LYS A 645 -21.49 -26.10 21.45
CA LYS A 645 -22.43 -26.61 22.48
C LYS A 645 -23.29 -25.48 23.04
N TYR A 646 -22.67 -24.39 23.48
CA TYR A 646 -23.35 -23.25 24.08
C TYR A 646 -24.39 -22.64 23.14
N LEU A 647 -24.00 -22.33 21.91
CA LEU A 647 -24.90 -21.74 20.92
C LEU A 647 -26.02 -22.70 20.50
N ARG A 648 -25.76 -24.02 20.43
CA ARG A 648 -26.79 -25.02 20.12
C ARG A 648 -27.81 -25.19 21.24
N ILE A 649 -27.42 -25.03 22.50
CA ILE A 649 -28.36 -24.99 23.63
C ILE A 649 -29.16 -23.69 23.57
N HIS A 650 -28.48 -22.55 23.41
CA HIS A 650 -29.12 -21.24 23.32
C HIS A 650 -30.06 -21.12 22.11
N SER A 651 -29.76 -21.76 20.98
CA SER A 651 -30.64 -21.71 19.81
C SER A 651 -32.01 -22.32 20.12
N ARG A 652 -32.08 -23.33 21.01
CA ARG A 652 -33.35 -23.98 21.39
C ARG A 652 -34.26 -23.10 22.25
N THR A 653 -33.71 -22.06 22.88
CA THR A 653 -34.50 -21.11 23.68
C THR A 653 -35.09 -19.98 22.84
N ILE A 654 -34.62 -19.83 21.59
CA ILE A 654 -35.09 -18.82 20.65
C ILE A 654 -36.16 -19.43 19.75
N GLU A 655 -37.28 -18.73 19.59
CA GLU A 655 -38.34 -19.12 18.66
C GLU A 655 -38.14 -18.53 17.25
N GLY A 656 -38.62 -19.25 16.24
CA GLY A 656 -38.69 -18.79 14.85
C GLY A 656 -37.39 -19.02 14.04
N LYS A 657 -37.27 -18.33 12.90
CA LYS A 657 -36.18 -18.58 11.91
C LYS A 657 -34.77 -18.40 12.48
N GLN A 658 -34.62 -17.59 13.52
CA GLN A 658 -33.34 -17.32 14.18
C GLN A 658 -32.75 -18.57 14.87
N GLN A 659 -33.60 -19.48 15.34
CA GLN A 659 -33.19 -20.77 15.91
C GLN A 659 -32.31 -21.57 14.94
N LEU A 660 -32.76 -21.69 13.68
CA LEU A 660 -32.07 -22.46 12.66
C LEU A 660 -30.72 -21.81 12.28
N ILE A 661 -30.72 -20.49 12.14
CA ILE A 661 -29.53 -19.72 11.77
C ILE A 661 -28.45 -19.80 12.85
N ILE A 662 -28.82 -19.68 14.13
CA ILE A 662 -27.87 -19.81 15.25
C ILE A 662 -27.38 -21.25 15.38
N GLY A 663 -28.25 -22.24 15.14
CA GLY A 663 -27.85 -23.65 15.08
C GLY A 663 -26.84 -23.94 13.96
N ALA A 664 -26.99 -23.31 12.81
CA ALA A 664 -26.05 -23.39 11.69
C ALA A 664 -24.72 -22.70 12.01
N TYR A 665 -24.76 -21.53 12.65
CA TYR A 665 -23.55 -20.85 13.15
C TYR A 665 -22.80 -21.72 14.17
N ALA A 666 -23.51 -22.39 15.07
CA ALA A 666 -22.93 -23.34 16.02
C ALA A 666 -22.25 -24.52 15.32
N LYS A 667 -22.87 -25.05 14.26
CA LYS A 667 -22.29 -26.14 13.45
C LYS A 667 -21.04 -25.69 12.70
N ALA A 668 -21.00 -24.45 12.22
CA ALA A 668 -19.84 -23.90 11.52
C ALA A 668 -18.55 -23.92 12.38
N PHE A 669 -18.65 -23.75 13.70
CA PHE A 669 -17.47 -23.84 14.58
C PHE A 669 -16.78 -25.21 14.56
N GLU A 670 -17.51 -26.28 14.27
CA GLU A 670 -16.96 -27.63 14.23
C GLU A 670 -16.02 -27.86 13.04
N ILE A 671 -15.92 -26.92 12.08
CA ILE A 671 -14.98 -27.02 10.95
C ILE A 671 -13.52 -27.01 11.38
N ILE A 672 -13.19 -26.28 12.45
CA ILE A 672 -11.81 -26.18 12.95
C ILE A 672 -11.32 -27.55 13.45
N PRO A 673 -11.97 -28.20 14.45
CA PRO A 673 -11.56 -29.54 14.88
C PRO A 673 -11.71 -30.59 13.77
N ARG A 674 -12.71 -30.47 12.88
CA ARG A 674 -12.84 -31.35 11.71
C ARG A 674 -11.61 -31.29 10.82
N GLN A 675 -11.21 -30.08 10.43
CA GLN A 675 -10.11 -29.87 9.52
C GLN A 675 -8.76 -30.25 10.14
N LEU A 676 -8.59 -30.07 11.47
CA LEU A 676 -7.43 -30.58 12.19
C LEU A 676 -7.30 -32.10 12.06
N CYS A 677 -8.42 -32.83 12.18
CA CYS A 677 -8.44 -34.28 12.00
C CYS A 677 -8.14 -34.68 10.55
N ASP A 678 -8.79 -34.02 9.58
CA ASP A 678 -8.60 -34.29 8.15
C ASP A 678 -7.13 -34.11 7.73
N ASN A 679 -6.49 -33.02 8.18
CA ASN A 679 -5.08 -32.75 7.88
C ASN A 679 -4.11 -33.69 8.61
N ALA A 680 -4.51 -34.23 9.77
CA ALA A 680 -3.72 -35.22 10.49
C ALA A 680 -3.91 -36.65 9.95
N GLY A 681 -4.90 -36.89 9.08
CA GLY A 681 -5.24 -38.20 8.51
C GLY A 681 -6.18 -39.04 9.39
N PHE A 682 -6.83 -38.44 10.39
CA PHE A 682 -7.74 -39.14 11.30
C PHE A 682 -9.15 -39.22 10.75
N ASP A 683 -9.96 -40.15 11.26
CA ASP A 683 -11.41 -40.11 11.04
C ASP A 683 -12.04 -38.97 11.84
N ALA A 684 -12.23 -37.83 11.16
CA ALA A 684 -12.86 -36.65 11.75
C ALA A 684 -14.25 -36.95 12.34
N THR A 685 -14.99 -37.91 11.80
CA THR A 685 -16.35 -38.23 12.24
C THR A 685 -16.34 -38.86 13.63
N ASP A 686 -15.48 -39.84 13.86
CA ASP A 686 -15.34 -40.50 15.17
C ASP A 686 -14.83 -39.52 16.23
N ILE A 687 -13.78 -38.75 15.93
CA ILE A 687 -13.21 -37.77 16.84
C ILE A 687 -14.22 -36.67 17.21
N LEU A 688 -14.94 -36.10 16.24
CA LEU A 688 -15.99 -35.10 16.52
C LEU A 688 -17.11 -35.65 17.40
N ASN A 689 -17.51 -36.90 17.20
CA ASN A 689 -18.55 -37.52 18.02
C ASN A 689 -18.06 -37.72 19.47
N LYS A 690 -16.82 -38.20 19.64
CA LYS A 690 -16.18 -38.32 20.96
C LYS A 690 -16.05 -36.96 21.66
N LEU A 691 -15.64 -35.91 20.93
CA LEU A 691 -15.58 -34.54 21.45
C LEU A 691 -16.95 -34.06 21.90
N ARG A 692 -17.98 -34.15 21.04
CA ARG A 692 -19.36 -33.74 21.41
C ARG A 692 -19.86 -34.47 22.65
N MET A 693 -19.58 -35.78 22.77
CA MET A 693 -19.94 -36.55 23.97
C MET A 693 -19.23 -36.02 25.22
N LYS A 694 -17.92 -35.73 25.15
CA LYS A 694 -17.16 -35.20 26.30
C LYS A 694 -17.55 -33.79 26.67
N HIS A 695 -17.72 -32.88 25.71
CA HIS A 695 -18.22 -31.53 26.00
C HIS A 695 -19.63 -31.57 26.59
N ALA A 696 -20.48 -32.52 26.19
CA ALA A 696 -21.79 -32.71 26.82
C ALA A 696 -21.70 -33.20 28.28
N GLN A 697 -20.60 -33.84 28.67
CA GLN A 697 -20.27 -34.29 30.04
C GLN A 697 -19.39 -33.28 30.80
N ASP A 698 -19.45 -31.99 30.45
CA ASP A 698 -18.70 -30.88 31.07
C ASP A 698 -17.17 -30.88 30.85
N GLY A 699 -16.68 -31.55 29.80
CA GLY A 699 -15.28 -31.46 29.35
C GLY A 699 -14.98 -30.21 28.52
N THR A 700 -15.00 -29.01 29.14
CA THR A 700 -14.84 -27.71 28.44
C THR A 700 -13.55 -27.57 27.64
N TRP A 701 -12.44 -28.10 28.14
CA TRP A 701 -11.11 -27.95 27.54
C TRP A 701 -10.67 -29.14 26.68
N TYR A 702 -11.56 -30.09 26.43
CA TYR A 702 -11.24 -31.23 25.59
C TYR A 702 -11.10 -30.79 24.13
N GLY A 703 -9.99 -31.14 23.49
CA GLY A 703 -9.74 -30.84 22.08
C GLY A 703 -9.13 -32.02 21.35
N VAL A 704 -8.70 -31.77 20.12
CA VAL A 704 -8.03 -32.79 19.30
C VAL A 704 -6.56 -32.87 19.70
N ASP A 705 -6.12 -34.04 20.14
CA ASP A 705 -4.70 -34.36 20.32
C ASP A 705 -4.16 -34.99 19.04
N ILE A 706 -3.31 -34.23 18.35
CA ILE A 706 -2.72 -34.63 17.06
C ILE A 706 -1.60 -35.67 17.21
N ASN A 707 -1.03 -35.81 18.41
CA ASN A 707 0.06 -36.76 18.63
C ASN A 707 -0.46 -38.17 18.90
N ASN A 708 -1.51 -38.28 19.73
CA ASN A 708 -2.07 -39.55 20.18
C ASN A 708 -3.33 -39.99 19.41
N GLU A 709 -3.71 -39.26 18.37
CA GLU A 709 -4.86 -39.57 17.49
C GLU A 709 -6.19 -39.75 18.26
N THR A 710 -6.36 -38.96 19.32
CA THR A 710 -7.49 -39.06 20.24
C THR A 710 -7.91 -37.68 20.74
N ILE A 711 -8.89 -37.65 21.63
CA ILE A 711 -9.27 -36.44 22.36
C ILE A 711 -8.50 -36.37 23.69
N ALA A 712 -8.06 -35.18 24.08
CA ALA A 712 -7.39 -34.93 25.35
C ALA A 712 -7.81 -33.58 25.93
N ASP A 713 -7.54 -33.35 27.21
CA ASP A 713 -7.66 -32.02 27.79
C ASP A 713 -6.50 -31.15 27.30
N ASN A 714 -6.80 -30.21 26.41
CA ASN A 714 -5.80 -29.34 25.79
C ASN A 714 -5.29 -28.27 26.76
N PHE A 715 -6.00 -27.98 27.84
CA PHE A 715 -5.53 -27.07 28.87
C PHE A 715 -4.46 -27.75 29.73
N GLU A 716 -4.67 -29.00 30.13
CA GLU A 716 -3.66 -29.81 30.83
C GLU A 716 -2.46 -30.16 29.94
N ALA A 717 -2.71 -30.38 28.64
CA ALA A 717 -1.64 -30.59 27.66
C ALA A 717 -0.87 -29.31 27.28
N PHE A 718 -1.17 -28.17 27.94
CA PHE A 718 -0.52 -26.88 27.71
C PHE A 718 -0.65 -26.33 26.28
N VAL A 719 -1.69 -26.72 25.56
CA VAL A 719 -2.02 -26.20 24.23
C VAL A 719 -2.85 -24.94 24.42
N TRP A 720 -2.16 -23.84 24.70
CA TRP A 720 -2.78 -22.56 25.04
C TRP A 720 -2.71 -21.58 23.87
N GLU A 721 -3.80 -20.82 23.70
CA GLU A 721 -3.91 -19.73 22.75
C GLU A 721 -4.42 -18.47 23.46
N PRO A 722 -3.94 -17.27 23.10
CA PRO A 722 -4.51 -16.03 23.63
C PRO A 722 -5.99 -15.90 23.28
N ALA A 723 -6.83 -15.55 24.26
CA ALA A 723 -8.28 -15.37 24.05
C ALA A 723 -8.59 -14.32 22.96
N LEU A 724 -7.69 -13.34 22.80
CA LEU A 724 -7.78 -12.31 21.76
C LEU A 724 -7.81 -12.90 20.34
N VAL A 725 -7.06 -13.98 20.08
CA VAL A 725 -7.04 -14.67 18.76
C VAL A 725 -8.46 -15.10 18.40
N LYS A 726 -9.15 -15.79 19.32
CA LYS A 726 -10.50 -16.30 19.10
C LYS A 726 -11.53 -15.18 18.95
N ILE A 727 -11.46 -14.16 19.81
CA ILE A 727 -12.39 -13.02 19.76
C ILE A 727 -12.30 -12.30 18.40
N ASN A 728 -11.07 -12.01 17.95
CA ASN A 728 -10.86 -11.33 16.68
C ASN A 728 -11.24 -12.20 15.49
N ALA A 729 -10.89 -13.50 15.52
CA ALA A 729 -11.26 -14.44 14.46
C ALA A 729 -12.79 -14.56 14.30
N ILE A 730 -13.54 -14.68 15.40
CA ILE A 730 -15.02 -14.76 15.36
C ILE A 730 -15.62 -13.48 14.79
N ALA A 731 -15.17 -12.32 15.26
CA ALA A 731 -15.67 -11.03 14.79
C ALA A 731 -15.37 -10.81 13.30
N ALA A 732 -14.12 -11.00 12.88
CA ALA A 732 -13.68 -10.80 11.51
C ALA A 732 -14.35 -11.79 10.54
N ALA A 733 -14.44 -13.07 10.90
CA ALA A 733 -15.10 -14.08 10.08
C ALA A 733 -16.60 -13.77 9.89
N THR A 734 -17.27 -13.33 10.95
CA THR A 734 -18.70 -12.98 10.89
C THR A 734 -18.94 -11.74 10.03
N GLU A 735 -18.12 -10.70 10.16
CA GLU A 735 -18.27 -9.49 9.36
C GLU A 735 -17.98 -9.76 7.88
N ALA A 736 -16.98 -10.58 7.54
CA ALA A 736 -16.75 -11.00 6.16
C ALA A 736 -17.94 -11.78 5.58
N ALA A 737 -18.46 -12.75 6.33
CA ALA A 737 -19.63 -13.51 5.88
C ALA A 737 -20.85 -12.59 5.70
N CYS A 738 -21.10 -11.68 6.63
CA CYS A 738 -22.21 -10.73 6.54
C CYS A 738 -22.04 -9.74 5.37
N LEU A 739 -20.82 -9.27 5.10
CA LEU A 739 -20.50 -8.40 3.97
C LEU A 739 -20.84 -9.11 2.65
N ILE A 740 -20.37 -10.34 2.47
CA ILE A 740 -20.65 -11.11 1.25
C ILE A 740 -22.15 -11.37 1.09
N LEU A 741 -22.86 -11.71 2.17
CA LEU A 741 -24.31 -11.93 2.15
C LEU A 741 -25.12 -10.66 1.88
N SER A 742 -24.54 -9.49 2.12
CA SER A 742 -25.20 -8.19 1.86
C SER A 742 -25.09 -7.73 0.41
N VAL A 743 -24.30 -8.42 -0.43
CA VAL A 743 -24.08 -8.08 -1.84
C VAL A 743 -24.91 -9.00 -2.72
N ASP A 744 -26.08 -8.52 -3.15
CA ASP A 744 -27.01 -9.21 -4.05
C ASP A 744 -26.80 -8.89 -5.53
N GLU A 745 -26.02 -7.86 -5.87
CA GLU A 745 -25.64 -7.52 -7.25
C GLU A 745 -24.13 -7.26 -7.35
N THR A 746 -23.49 -7.76 -8.41
CA THR A 746 -22.10 -7.41 -8.74
C THR A 746 -22.02 -6.90 -10.17
N VAL A 747 -21.60 -5.65 -10.31
CA VAL A 747 -21.42 -4.97 -11.60
C VAL A 747 -19.94 -4.90 -11.93
N LYS A 748 -19.51 -5.62 -12.97
CA LYS A 748 -18.13 -5.57 -13.45
C LYS A 748 -18.06 -4.83 -14.77
N ASN A 749 -17.55 -3.60 -14.71
CA ASN A 749 -17.28 -2.81 -15.91
C ASN A 749 -16.11 -3.41 -16.69
N ALA A 750 -16.28 -3.63 -17.99
CA ALA A 750 -15.19 -4.05 -18.88
C ALA A 750 -14.03 -3.04 -18.83
N GLN A 751 -12.81 -3.53 -18.65
CA GLN A 751 -11.62 -2.73 -18.90
C GLN A 751 -11.62 -2.35 -20.38
N SER A 752 -11.45 -1.07 -20.70
CA SER A 752 -11.23 -0.64 -22.08
C SER A 752 -10.05 -1.41 -22.66
N GLU A 753 -10.28 -2.13 -23.77
CA GLU A 753 -9.22 -2.80 -24.51
C GLU A 753 -8.09 -1.79 -24.76
N LYS A 754 -6.91 -2.07 -24.20
CA LYS A 754 -5.70 -1.39 -24.65
C LYS A 754 -5.49 -1.80 -26.10
N PRO A 755 -5.21 -0.87 -27.03
CA PRO A 755 -5.01 -1.21 -28.43
C PRO A 755 -3.95 -2.30 -28.53
N GLN A 756 -4.37 -3.44 -29.06
CA GLN A 756 -3.55 -4.62 -29.30
C GLN A 756 -2.39 -4.19 -30.20
N ALA A 757 -1.15 -4.25 -29.70
CA ALA A 757 0.02 -3.97 -30.51
C ALA A 757 0.04 -4.99 -31.67
N GLY A 758 -0.15 -4.50 -32.89
CA GLY A 758 -0.14 -5.32 -34.09
C GLY A 758 1.17 -6.11 -34.22
N PRO A 759 1.15 -7.25 -34.94
CA PRO A 759 2.27 -8.17 -35.03
C PRO A 759 3.52 -7.42 -35.51
N GLY A 760 4.54 -7.39 -34.64
CA GLY A 760 5.80 -6.74 -34.91
C GLY A 760 6.44 -7.32 -36.16
N ALA A 761 6.65 -6.47 -37.16
CA ALA A 761 7.43 -6.79 -38.34
C ALA A 761 8.78 -7.35 -37.91
N GLY A 762 9.07 -8.57 -38.34
CA GLY A 762 10.34 -9.24 -38.10
C GLY A 762 11.49 -8.40 -38.62
N ARG A 763 12.29 -7.85 -37.70
CA ARG A 763 13.62 -7.34 -38.03
C ARG A 763 14.54 -8.53 -38.21
N GLY A 764 14.84 -8.82 -39.47
CA GLY A 764 15.91 -9.73 -39.85
C GLY A 764 17.22 -9.35 -39.16
N ARG A 765 17.80 -10.33 -38.45
CA ARG A 765 19.23 -10.37 -38.19
C ARG A 765 19.76 -11.61 -38.91
N GLY A 766 20.20 -11.39 -40.13
CA GLY A 766 21.23 -12.24 -40.71
C GLY A 766 22.56 -11.88 -40.05
N MET A 767 23.23 -12.88 -39.49
CA MET A 767 24.67 -13.01 -39.67
C MET A 767 25.06 -14.48 -39.48
N PRO A 768 25.81 -15.07 -40.43
CA PRO A 768 26.30 -16.44 -40.31
C PRO A 768 27.60 -16.45 -39.51
N THR A 769 27.86 -17.51 -38.73
CA THR A 769 28.98 -18.44 -38.97
C THR A 769 29.21 -19.39 -37.79
N ARG A 770 29.36 -20.67 -38.18
CA ARG A 770 30.06 -21.81 -37.55
C ARG A 770 29.58 -22.36 -36.21
#